data_AF-A0A954WV97-F1
#
_entry.id   AF-A0A954WV97-F1
#
_cell.length_a   1.000
_cell.length_b   1.000
_cell.length_c   1.000
_cell.angle_alpha   90.00
_cell.angle_beta   90.00
_cell.angle_gamma   90.00
#
_symmetry.space_group_name_H-M   'P 1'
#
loop_
_entity.id
_entity.type
_entity.pdbx_description
1 polymer ?
#
loop_
_entity_poly.entity_id
_entity_poly.type
_entity_poly.pdbx_seq_one_letter_code
_entity_poly.pdbx_strand_id
1 'polypeptide(L)'
;MKIELIAVIFFFLLSAIPLLRLPGRPKFFGAVVLGVGAAFATVVASITSQSIVKRDLPDESAKRPTQVAADGFVSSHSCRSCHPQEYSTWHASYHRTMTQLASAESVVGDFNSVSLTLDDRDYRLFQRDGMYRVEIQEHVPEPHRTEHQIVMTTGSHHMQFYWYSTGDSVELGKLPFVFLFSEQRWVPVDSTFLRPPSSSGSDALGQWNQNCINCHTTHGKSGIHFATEDLTRSNMQAVETSVSEFGIACEACHGPGEEHVRLNRDPIRRYTLHANDNVDASIIQPETIAPHTSSQVCGQCHSVSLPKTIALTRKVLSDGFSFRAGHDLFASDSERVVVRHGATSETIEQAMARDPQYLENVFWQDGMIRVSGREFNGLIESPCYKHQDESKGIMQCMSCHEMHPDDESQENLKSWSDDQLKPEMRTDAACLQCHTDYEGNSALTAHTFHAVNSSGSRCYNCHMPHTTYGLLKGIRSHTVSVPSVTESVITKRPNACNLCHLHKTLKWTADQLKDRYDIESPELTRDQETFAASILWTMQGNAGVRVLMGWHMGWEPAVEVSGADWMPPYLAVLMADSYDAVRYVAYHSLLKNSKYDSFQYDFVSSQDRQMAVSRVSKIWANSKDRSLWITGPHLLIRDDGSLMKNDFSRLLQQRDNRPVLLNE
;
A
#
# COMPACT_ATOMS: atom_id res chain seq x y z
N MET A 1 18.57 15.58 25.72
CA MET A 1 19.07 16.93 26.08
C MET A 1 20.45 17.12 25.45
N LYS A 2 20.68 18.16 24.65
CA LYS A 2 21.93 18.35 23.88
C LYS A 2 23.12 18.59 24.82
N ILE A 3 24.23 17.89 24.56
CA ILE A 3 25.51 17.96 25.30
C ILE A 3 26.03 19.41 25.45
N GLU A 4 25.68 20.27 24.49
CA GLU A 4 26.03 21.69 24.46
C GLU A 4 25.50 22.49 25.66
N LEU A 5 24.30 22.17 26.18
CA LEU A 5 23.74 22.90 27.32
C LEU A 5 24.44 22.53 28.64
N ILE A 6 24.86 21.26 28.77
CA ILE A 6 25.62 20.78 29.93
C ILE A 6 27.01 21.42 29.94
N ALA A 7 27.65 21.54 28.77
CA ALA A 7 28.94 22.20 28.63
C ALA A 7 28.90 23.68 29.01
N VAL A 8 27.91 24.43 28.53
CA VAL A 8 27.74 25.87 28.87
C VAL A 8 27.55 26.08 30.38
N ILE A 9 26.80 25.19 31.04
CA ILE A 9 26.54 25.25 32.48
C ILE A 9 27.79 24.88 33.29
N PHE A 10 28.56 23.88 32.84
CA PHE A 10 29.81 23.49 33.50
C PHE A 10 30.85 24.62 33.49
N PHE A 11 30.96 25.35 32.37
CA PHE A 11 31.81 26.54 32.27
C PHE A 11 31.30 27.73 33.12
N PHE A 12 29.99 27.90 33.26
CA PHE A 12 29.42 28.96 34.10
C PHE A 12 29.62 28.69 35.61
N LEU A 13 29.55 27.43 36.04
CA LEU A 13 29.82 27.05 37.43
C LEU A 13 31.31 27.11 37.78
N LEU A 14 32.20 26.68 36.87
CA LEU A 14 33.65 26.77 37.06
C LEU A 14 34.14 28.22 37.14
N SER A 15 33.53 29.14 36.38
CA SER A 15 33.87 30.58 36.42
C SER A 15 33.37 31.31 37.67
N ALA A 16 32.44 30.72 38.43
CA ALA A 16 31.92 31.28 39.69
C ALA A 16 32.76 30.89 40.93
N ILE A 17 33.58 29.83 40.86
CA ILE A 17 34.42 29.34 41.97
C ILE A 17 35.45 30.36 42.49
N PRO A 18 36.10 31.20 41.65
CA PRO A 18 37.04 32.22 42.13
C PRO A 18 36.36 33.34 42.96
N LEU A 19 35.08 33.60 42.71
CA LEU A 19 34.32 34.66 43.39
C LEU A 19 33.93 34.31 44.83
N LEU A 20 33.97 33.03 45.21
CA LEU A 20 33.70 32.53 46.57
C LEU A 20 34.90 32.61 47.52
N ARG A 21 36.11 32.91 47.01
CA ARG A 21 37.36 32.93 47.81
C ARG A 21 37.88 34.33 48.16
N LEU A 22 37.15 35.39 47.81
CA LEU A 22 37.56 36.76 48.14
C LEU A 22 37.13 37.15 49.57
N PRO A 23 38.06 37.52 50.47
CA PRO A 23 37.74 37.89 51.84
C PRO A 23 37.04 39.27 51.87
N GLY A 24 35.85 39.34 52.49
CA GLY A 24 35.21 40.62 52.82
C GLY A 24 33.83 40.92 52.21
N ARG A 25 33.06 39.94 51.70
CA ARG A 25 31.67 40.18 51.26
C ARG A 25 30.61 39.59 52.21
N PRO A 26 29.46 40.27 52.38
CA PRO A 26 28.47 39.94 53.40
C PRO A 26 27.74 38.63 53.10
N LYS A 27 27.21 38.00 54.15
CA LYS A 27 26.43 36.75 54.18
C LYS A 27 25.27 36.66 53.16
N PHE A 28 24.96 37.75 52.46
CA PHE A 28 23.94 37.86 51.42
C PHE A 28 24.27 37.05 50.15
N PHE A 29 25.55 36.90 49.79
CA PHE A 29 25.94 36.22 48.54
C PHE A 29 25.78 34.69 48.61
N GLY A 30 26.04 34.09 49.78
CA GLY A 30 25.80 32.67 50.01
C GLY A 30 24.32 32.29 49.96
N ALA A 31 23.43 33.18 50.41
CA ALA A 31 21.98 32.99 50.36
C ALA A 31 21.44 33.04 48.91
N VAL A 32 22.02 33.88 48.04
CA VAL A 32 21.64 33.95 46.62
C VAL A 32 22.08 32.69 45.87
N VAL A 33 23.30 32.18 46.11
CA VAL A 33 23.78 30.94 45.48
C VAL A 33 22.97 29.72 45.93
N LEU A 34 22.62 29.63 47.22
CA LEU A 34 21.74 28.57 47.73
C LEU A 34 20.30 28.70 47.22
N GLY A 35 19.77 29.92 47.09
CA GLY A 35 18.44 30.17 46.54
C GLY A 35 18.32 29.81 45.05
N VAL A 36 19.34 30.12 44.25
CA VAL A 36 19.40 29.72 42.83
C VAL A 36 19.58 28.20 42.68
N GLY A 37 20.38 27.57 43.55
CA GLY A 37 20.51 26.10 43.57
C GLY A 37 19.21 25.38 43.95
N ALA A 38 18.47 25.90 44.92
CA ALA A 38 17.19 25.34 45.35
C ALA A 38 16.09 25.53 44.29
N ALA A 39 16.02 26.71 43.65
CA ALA A 39 15.11 26.98 42.54
C ALA A 39 15.44 26.13 41.31
N PHE A 40 16.72 25.88 41.03
CA PHE A 40 17.16 24.98 39.96
C PHE A 40 16.82 23.52 40.27
N ALA A 41 16.98 23.06 41.52
CA ALA A 41 16.55 21.72 41.91
C ALA A 41 15.03 21.53 41.76
N THR A 42 14.22 22.57 42.00
CA THR A 42 12.76 22.52 41.78
C THR A 42 12.38 22.60 40.31
N VAL A 43 13.13 23.36 39.49
CA VAL A 43 12.94 23.41 38.03
C VAL A 43 13.41 22.12 37.36
N VAL A 44 14.55 21.56 37.76
CA VAL A 44 15.00 20.24 37.29
C VAL A 44 14.04 19.16 37.78
N ALA A 45 13.55 19.19 39.03
CA ALA A 45 12.53 18.26 39.51
C ALA A 45 11.17 18.42 38.80
N SER A 46 10.78 19.65 38.42
CA SER A 46 9.57 19.89 37.63
C SER A 46 9.75 19.51 36.16
N ILE A 47 10.94 19.69 35.59
CA ILE A 47 11.26 19.28 34.22
C ILE A 47 11.43 17.76 34.16
N THR A 48 12.02 17.10 35.17
CA THR A 48 12.07 15.64 35.27
C THR A 48 10.72 15.04 35.61
N SER A 49 9.86 15.72 36.39
CA SER A 49 8.47 15.27 36.59
C SER A 49 7.58 15.52 35.37
N GLN A 50 7.89 16.53 34.53
CA GLN A 50 7.24 16.75 33.23
C GLN A 50 7.83 15.87 32.11
N SER A 51 9.00 15.27 32.31
CA SER A 51 9.62 14.31 31.38
C SER A 51 9.54 12.85 31.85
N ILE A 52 8.77 12.56 32.90
CA ILE A 52 8.01 11.31 32.95
C ILE A 52 6.85 11.49 31.95
N VAL A 53 7.20 11.40 30.67
CA VAL A 53 6.24 11.13 29.61
C VAL A 53 5.50 9.88 30.06
N LYS A 54 4.18 10.01 30.25
CA LYS A 54 3.30 8.89 30.54
C LYS A 54 3.61 7.79 29.54
N ARG A 55 3.62 6.53 30.00
CA ARG A 55 3.85 5.38 29.13
C ARG A 55 2.73 5.34 28.08
N ASP A 56 3.00 5.90 26.90
CA ASP A 56 2.10 5.89 25.74
C ASP A 56 2.23 4.59 24.91
N LEU A 57 3.00 3.61 25.41
CA LEU A 57 3.17 2.30 24.79
C LEU A 57 2.23 1.26 25.43
N PRO A 58 1.90 0.17 24.71
CA PRO A 58 1.16 -0.97 25.25
C PRO A 58 1.67 -1.41 26.62
N ASP A 59 0.76 -1.62 27.59
CA ASP A 59 1.12 -2.26 28.85
C ASP A 59 1.90 -3.56 28.59
N GLU A 60 3.03 -3.72 29.28
CA GLU A 60 3.89 -4.92 29.22
C GLU A 60 3.13 -6.19 29.62
N SER A 61 2.04 -6.06 30.41
CA SER A 61 1.18 -7.19 30.75
C SER A 61 0.34 -7.70 29.56
N ALA A 62 0.11 -6.86 28.54
CA ALA A 62 -0.62 -7.25 27.33
C ALA A 62 0.28 -8.07 26.41
N LYS A 63 0.00 -9.37 26.29
CA LYS A 63 0.78 -10.28 25.44
C LYS A 63 0.71 -9.84 23.98
N ARG A 64 1.87 -9.73 23.35
CA ARG A 64 2.04 -9.32 21.95
C ARG A 64 3.35 -9.87 21.39
N PRO A 65 3.53 -9.87 20.06
CA PRO A 65 4.83 -10.13 19.45
C PRO A 65 5.94 -9.26 20.05
N THR A 66 7.11 -9.86 20.23
CA THR A 66 8.26 -9.22 20.88
C THR A 66 9.29 -8.75 19.86
N GLN A 67 9.99 -7.67 20.17
CA GLN A 67 11.12 -7.19 19.37
C GLN A 67 12.43 -7.64 20.01
N VAL A 68 13.26 -8.37 19.27
CA VAL A 68 14.51 -8.99 19.76
C VAL A 68 15.63 -8.86 18.73
N ALA A 69 16.79 -8.35 19.19
CA ALA A 69 18.02 -8.37 18.41
C ALA A 69 18.59 -9.80 18.43
N ALA A 70 18.56 -10.47 17.29
CA ALA A 70 19.00 -11.85 17.10
C ALA A 70 19.46 -12.06 15.64
N ASP A 71 20.18 -13.14 15.38
CA ASP A 71 20.61 -13.56 14.03
C ASP A 71 21.38 -12.49 13.25
N GLY A 72 22.18 -11.69 13.96
CA GLY A 72 22.99 -10.61 13.39
C GLY A 72 22.24 -9.31 13.10
N PHE A 73 20.96 -9.19 13.48
CA PHE A 73 20.18 -7.96 13.35
C PHE A 73 20.38 -7.04 14.56
N VAL A 74 20.65 -5.76 14.31
CA VAL A 74 21.03 -4.76 15.34
C VAL A 74 20.11 -3.55 15.42
N SER A 75 18.99 -3.56 14.69
CA SER A 75 18.00 -2.47 14.58
C SER A 75 18.54 -1.23 13.87
N SER A 76 17.64 -0.51 13.18
CA SER A 76 17.89 0.79 12.55
C SER A 76 18.51 1.82 13.50
N HIS A 77 18.28 1.70 14.82
CA HIS A 77 18.89 2.58 15.81
C HIS A 77 20.42 2.55 15.76
N SER A 78 21.02 1.38 15.49
CA SER A 78 22.47 1.22 15.39
C SER A 78 23.07 1.94 14.18
N CYS A 79 22.28 2.14 13.12
CA CYS A 79 22.70 2.79 11.88
C CYS A 79 22.79 4.32 12.02
N ARG A 80 21.91 4.92 12.82
CA ARG A 80 21.67 6.38 12.91
C ARG A 80 22.92 7.23 13.12
N SER A 81 23.86 6.77 13.94
CA SER A 81 25.03 7.58 14.31
C SER A 81 26.06 7.73 13.17
N CYS A 82 26.12 6.75 12.27
CA CYS A 82 26.98 6.76 11.09
C CYS A 82 26.24 7.27 9.84
N HIS A 83 24.94 7.00 9.75
CA HIS A 83 24.07 7.31 8.60
C HIS A 83 22.88 8.20 9.03
N PRO A 84 23.13 9.45 9.45
CA PRO A 84 22.09 10.32 9.99
C PRO A 84 21.06 10.76 8.93
N GLN A 85 21.49 10.95 7.69
CA GLN A 85 20.64 11.38 6.57
C GLN A 85 19.72 10.25 6.12
N GLU A 86 20.26 9.06 5.86
CA GLU A 86 19.48 7.88 5.47
C GLU A 86 18.49 7.47 6.57
N TYR A 87 18.90 7.60 7.84
CA TYR A 87 17.99 7.37 8.97
C TYR A 87 16.84 8.38 8.99
N SER A 88 17.11 9.66 8.72
CA SER A 88 16.12 10.74 8.69
C SER A 88 15.10 10.53 7.56
N THR A 89 15.57 10.22 6.34
CA THR A 89 14.70 9.95 5.19
C THR A 89 13.91 8.66 5.33
N TRP A 90 14.53 7.59 5.85
CA TRP A 90 13.83 6.36 6.21
C TRP A 90 12.72 6.63 7.24
N HIS A 91 12.99 7.43 8.26
CA HIS A 91 12.02 7.76 9.29
C HIS A 91 10.82 8.56 8.74
N ALA A 92 11.00 9.29 7.64
CA ALA A 92 9.93 9.98 6.93
C ALA A 92 9.12 9.07 5.98
N SER A 93 9.60 7.86 5.71
CA SER A 93 8.96 6.92 4.77
C SER A 93 7.80 6.13 5.39
N TYR A 94 6.92 5.61 4.53
CA TYR A 94 5.85 4.70 4.93
C TYR A 94 6.31 3.26 5.19
N HIS A 95 7.50 2.86 4.73
CA HIS A 95 8.12 1.58 5.11
C HIS A 95 8.29 1.47 6.62
N ARG A 96 8.83 2.52 7.25
CA ARG A 96 9.08 2.61 8.69
C ARG A 96 7.79 2.54 9.53
N THR A 97 6.67 3.04 9.00
CA THR A 97 5.39 3.12 9.74
C THR A 97 4.41 1.98 9.45
N MET A 98 4.78 1.02 8.59
CA MET A 98 3.86 -0.02 8.12
C MET A 98 3.26 -0.86 9.25
N THR A 99 4.05 -1.27 10.24
CA THR A 99 3.54 -1.86 11.50
C THR A 99 4.22 -1.18 12.66
N GLN A 100 3.43 -0.75 13.64
CA GLN A 100 3.92 -0.04 14.82
C GLN A 100 3.23 -0.56 16.08
N LEU A 101 3.87 -0.38 17.23
CA LEU A 101 3.17 -0.49 18.51
C LEU A 101 2.11 0.62 18.61
N ALA A 102 0.96 0.31 19.20
CA ALA A 102 -0.11 1.28 19.36
C ALA A 102 0.27 2.32 20.43
N SER A 103 0.43 3.58 20.01
CA SER A 103 0.74 4.73 20.85
C SER A 103 0.03 5.99 20.35
N ALA A 104 0.15 7.08 21.10
CA ALA A 104 -0.39 8.39 20.72
C ALA A 104 0.16 8.87 19.36
N GLU A 105 1.38 8.48 19.00
CA GLU A 105 2.02 8.86 17.73
C GLU A 105 1.65 7.95 16.56
N SER A 106 1.22 6.70 16.82
CA SER A 106 1.00 5.71 15.77
C SER A 106 -0.48 5.42 15.49
N VAL A 107 -1.37 5.67 16.45
CA VAL A 107 -2.82 5.47 16.30
C VAL A 107 -3.46 6.71 15.67
N VAL A 108 -4.00 6.54 14.48
CA VAL A 108 -4.67 7.62 13.73
C VAL A 108 -6.19 7.64 13.97
N GLY A 109 -6.78 6.48 14.25
CA GLY A 109 -8.22 6.30 14.32
C GLY A 109 -8.86 6.87 15.58
N ASP A 110 -10.15 7.17 15.47
CA ASP A 110 -10.91 7.76 16.57
C ASP A 110 -11.30 6.72 17.63
N PHE A 111 -10.74 6.84 18.83
CA PHE A 111 -11.07 6.06 20.02
C PHE A 111 -11.74 6.93 21.11
N ASN A 112 -12.52 7.95 20.73
CA ASN A 112 -13.25 8.79 21.69
C ASN A 112 -14.64 8.22 22.04
N SER A 113 -14.68 6.98 22.54
CA SER A 113 -15.92 6.25 22.89
C SER A 113 -16.86 6.04 21.71
N VAL A 114 -16.31 5.58 20.59
CA VAL A 114 -17.05 5.28 19.36
C VAL A 114 -17.77 3.92 19.51
N SER A 115 -19.04 3.85 19.13
CA SER A 115 -19.81 2.61 19.07
C SER A 115 -20.06 2.20 17.62
N LEU A 116 -19.72 0.95 17.29
CA LEU A 116 -19.86 0.35 15.96
C LEU A 116 -20.57 -1.00 16.09
N THR A 117 -21.29 -1.41 15.06
CA THR A 117 -21.98 -2.71 15.03
C THR A 117 -21.64 -3.43 13.72
N LEU A 118 -21.31 -4.72 13.82
CA LEU A 118 -21.04 -5.59 12.68
C LEU A 118 -21.33 -7.06 13.08
N ASP A 119 -21.98 -7.82 12.20
CA ASP A 119 -22.26 -9.25 12.35
C ASP A 119 -22.84 -9.63 13.73
N ASP A 120 -23.91 -8.96 14.15
CA ASP A 120 -24.56 -9.18 15.45
C ASP A 120 -23.61 -9.01 16.65
N ARG A 121 -22.61 -8.13 16.53
CA ARG A 121 -21.71 -7.73 17.62
C ARG A 121 -21.59 -6.21 17.70
N ASP A 122 -21.56 -5.71 18.93
CA ASP A 122 -21.25 -4.31 19.23
C ASP A 122 -19.79 -4.16 19.65
N TYR A 123 -19.17 -3.10 19.16
CA TYR A 123 -17.79 -2.73 19.43
C TYR A 123 -17.77 -1.31 19.98
N ARG A 124 -17.18 -1.12 21.17
CA ARG A 124 -16.95 0.19 21.75
C ARG A 124 -15.45 0.47 21.80
N LEU A 125 -15.00 1.46 21.03
CA LEU A 125 -13.61 1.89 20.92
C LEU A 125 -13.36 3.07 21.85
N PHE A 126 -12.44 2.93 22.80
CA PHE A 126 -12.17 3.97 23.79
C PHE A 126 -10.71 4.00 24.24
N GLN A 127 -10.32 5.10 24.88
CA GLN A 127 -9.04 5.19 25.59
C GLN A 127 -9.26 5.07 27.11
N ARG A 128 -8.34 4.38 27.79
CA ARG A 128 -8.27 4.32 29.27
C ARG A 128 -6.82 4.26 29.71
N ASP A 129 -6.43 5.15 30.63
CA ASP A 129 -5.06 5.24 31.17
C ASP A 129 -3.97 5.48 30.10
N GLY A 130 -4.30 6.22 29.04
CA GLY A 130 -3.40 6.45 27.90
C GLY A 130 -3.37 5.31 26.88
N MET A 131 -4.13 4.24 27.13
CA MET A 131 -4.15 3.04 26.30
C MET A 131 -5.41 2.96 25.44
N TYR A 132 -5.26 2.47 24.21
CA TYR A 132 -6.35 2.23 23.28
C TYR A 132 -6.99 0.86 23.53
N ARG A 133 -8.32 0.80 23.56
CA ARG A 133 -9.09 -0.39 23.92
C ARG A 133 -10.31 -0.59 23.04
N VAL A 134 -10.71 -1.84 22.91
CA VAL A 134 -11.99 -2.25 22.33
C VAL A 134 -12.73 -3.12 23.34
N GLU A 135 -14.00 -2.79 23.56
CA GLU A 135 -14.97 -3.65 24.24
C GLU A 135 -15.85 -4.30 23.18
N ILE A 136 -15.97 -5.62 23.21
CA ILE A 136 -16.74 -6.42 22.25
C ILE A 136 -17.90 -7.07 23.02
N GLN A 137 -19.11 -6.93 22.50
CA GLN A 137 -20.31 -7.55 23.03
C GLN A 137 -21.05 -8.32 21.95
N GLU A 138 -21.29 -9.61 22.19
CA GLU A 138 -22.05 -10.46 21.27
C GLU A 138 -23.57 -10.38 21.55
N HIS A 139 -24.39 -10.35 20.50
CA HIS A 139 -25.85 -10.42 20.60
C HIS A 139 -26.34 -11.88 20.66
N VAL A 140 -25.88 -12.60 21.68
CA VAL A 140 -26.32 -13.96 22.00
C VAL A 140 -27.22 -13.96 23.26
N PRO A 141 -28.02 -15.02 23.52
CA PRO A 141 -28.96 -15.05 24.65
C PRO A 141 -28.32 -14.76 26.02
N GLU A 142 -27.04 -15.10 26.20
CA GLU A 142 -26.22 -14.71 27.35
C GLU A 142 -25.05 -13.84 26.87
N PRO A 143 -25.24 -12.51 26.74
CA PRO A 143 -24.24 -11.63 26.14
C PRO A 143 -22.98 -11.60 26.99
N HIS A 144 -21.88 -12.10 26.42
CA HIS A 144 -20.56 -11.97 27.01
C HIS A 144 -19.91 -10.68 26.53
N ARG A 145 -19.31 -9.93 27.46
CA ARG A 145 -18.59 -8.69 27.17
C ARG A 145 -17.12 -8.89 27.49
N THR A 146 -16.28 -8.75 26.48
CA THR A 146 -14.82 -8.82 26.65
C THR A 146 -14.21 -7.47 26.34
N GLU A 147 -13.12 -7.15 27.03
CA GLU A 147 -12.35 -5.94 26.81
C GLU A 147 -10.93 -6.30 26.45
N HIS A 148 -10.41 -5.73 25.36
CA HIS A 148 -9.08 -5.99 24.86
C HIS A 148 -8.31 -4.69 24.64
N GLN A 149 -7.02 -4.72 24.92
CA GLN A 149 -6.13 -3.61 24.62
C GLN A 149 -5.65 -3.71 23.17
N ILE A 150 -5.71 -2.59 22.44
CA ILE A 150 -5.04 -2.45 21.15
C ILE A 150 -3.53 -2.34 21.41
N VAL A 151 -2.75 -3.22 20.81
CA VAL A 151 -1.31 -3.33 21.05
C VAL A 151 -0.49 -2.94 19.83
N MET A 152 -1.04 -3.07 18.62
CA MET A 152 -0.33 -2.79 17.38
C MET A 152 -1.26 -2.21 16.32
N THR A 153 -0.67 -1.48 15.37
CA THR A 153 -1.33 -0.98 14.16
C THR A 153 -0.61 -1.49 12.92
N THR A 154 -1.34 -1.62 11.81
CA THR A 154 -0.76 -1.87 10.48
C THR A 154 -1.40 -0.94 9.45
N GLY A 155 -0.59 -0.30 8.61
CA GLY A 155 -1.03 0.67 7.61
C GLY A 155 -0.59 2.10 7.92
N SER A 156 -0.17 2.82 6.88
CA SER A 156 0.63 4.05 7.00
C SER A 156 -0.02 5.33 6.46
N HIS A 157 -0.75 5.31 5.34
CA HIS A 157 -1.19 6.55 4.67
C HIS A 157 -2.56 6.54 3.96
N HIS A 158 -3.20 5.38 3.81
CA HIS A 158 -4.54 5.27 3.22
C HIS A 158 -5.59 4.80 4.23
N MET A 159 -5.22 3.84 5.05
CA MET A 159 -6.06 3.24 6.06
C MET A 159 -5.20 2.55 7.12
N GLN A 160 -5.75 2.35 8.32
CA GLN A 160 -5.03 1.70 9.42
C GLN A 160 -5.88 0.60 10.07
N PHE A 161 -5.28 -0.59 10.15
CA PHE A 161 -5.76 -1.76 10.89
C PHE A 161 -5.26 -1.74 12.32
N TYR A 162 -6.03 -2.36 13.22
CA TYR A 162 -5.71 -2.43 14.64
C TYR A 162 -5.77 -3.86 15.15
N TRP A 163 -4.78 -4.20 15.97
CA TRP A 163 -4.60 -5.53 16.52
C TRP A 163 -4.68 -5.46 18.04
N TYR A 164 -5.45 -6.36 18.63
CA TYR A 164 -5.67 -6.41 20.07
C TYR A 164 -5.08 -7.67 20.70
N SER A 165 -4.61 -7.52 21.95
CA SER A 165 -4.12 -8.64 22.75
C SER A 165 -5.28 -9.53 23.20
N THR A 166 -5.14 -10.84 23.05
CA THR A 166 -6.07 -11.83 23.60
C THR A 166 -5.83 -12.12 25.08
N GLY A 167 -4.65 -11.78 25.60
CA GLY A 167 -4.26 -11.98 27.01
C GLY A 167 -3.59 -13.33 27.29
N ASP A 168 -4.00 -14.39 26.59
CA ASP A 168 -3.52 -15.75 26.86
C ASP A 168 -2.28 -16.14 26.04
N SER A 169 -2.12 -15.58 24.83
CA SER A 169 -0.98 -15.83 23.95
C SER A 169 -0.53 -14.54 23.24
N VAL A 170 0.56 -14.60 22.48
CA VAL A 170 1.00 -13.50 21.59
C VAL A 170 0.27 -13.49 20.25
N GLU A 171 -0.70 -14.39 20.04
CA GLU A 171 -1.60 -14.31 18.89
C GLU A 171 -2.50 -13.08 19.04
N LEU A 172 -2.55 -12.29 17.96
CA LEU A 172 -3.31 -11.07 17.93
C LEU A 172 -4.73 -11.32 17.42
N GLY A 173 -5.71 -10.72 18.09
CA GLY A 173 -7.04 -10.53 17.52
C GLY A 173 -7.04 -9.32 16.59
N LYS A 174 -7.91 -9.33 15.58
CA LYS A 174 -8.06 -8.24 14.62
C LYS A 174 -9.34 -7.48 14.90
N LEU A 175 -9.25 -6.15 14.99
CA LEU A 175 -10.46 -5.32 14.94
C LEU A 175 -11.09 -5.45 13.53
N PRO A 176 -12.38 -5.82 13.39
CA PRO A 176 -13.00 -6.02 12.07
C PRO A 176 -13.39 -4.71 11.38
N PHE A 177 -12.89 -3.59 11.91
CA PHE A 177 -12.99 -2.26 11.32
C PHE A 177 -11.60 -1.73 11.01
N VAL A 178 -11.52 -0.94 9.95
CA VAL A 178 -10.34 -0.19 9.56
C VAL A 178 -10.69 1.30 9.60
N PHE A 179 -9.74 2.14 10.00
CA PHE A 179 -9.94 3.58 9.93
C PHE A 179 -9.50 4.08 8.55
N LEU A 180 -10.42 4.66 7.79
CA LEU A 180 -10.19 5.13 6.42
C LEU A 180 -9.82 6.61 6.43
N PHE A 181 -8.63 6.95 5.96
CA PHE A 181 -8.07 8.30 6.16
C PHE A 181 -8.77 9.35 5.29
N SER A 182 -9.18 8.98 4.07
CA SER A 182 -9.87 9.89 3.14
C SER A 182 -11.24 10.35 3.66
N GLU A 183 -11.94 9.50 4.41
CA GLU A 183 -13.28 9.79 4.96
C GLU A 183 -13.27 10.06 6.47
N GLN A 184 -12.11 9.96 7.13
CA GLN A 184 -11.94 10.16 8.57
C GLN A 184 -12.96 9.38 9.42
N ARG A 185 -13.21 8.11 9.06
CA ARG A 185 -14.19 7.26 9.74
C ARG A 185 -13.81 5.79 9.77
N TRP A 186 -14.46 5.07 10.66
CA TRP A 186 -14.41 3.61 10.73
C TRP A 186 -15.32 2.98 9.67
N VAL A 187 -14.81 1.97 8.98
CA VAL A 187 -15.58 1.14 8.03
C VAL A 187 -15.23 -0.33 8.26
N PRO A 188 -16.13 -1.27 7.95
CA PRO A 188 -15.79 -2.70 7.99
C PRO A 188 -14.58 -2.99 7.11
N VAL A 189 -13.69 -3.87 7.57
CA VAL A 189 -12.50 -4.28 6.80
C VAL A 189 -12.88 -4.83 5.43
N ASP A 190 -14.00 -5.56 5.34
CA ASP A 190 -14.44 -6.15 4.07
C ASP A 190 -14.90 -5.10 3.05
N SER A 191 -15.21 -3.88 3.50
CA SER A 191 -15.61 -2.77 2.65
C SER A 191 -14.43 -2.04 1.99
N THR A 192 -13.17 -2.29 2.40
CA THR A 192 -11.97 -1.65 1.84
C THR A 192 -11.21 -2.49 0.82
N PHE A 193 -11.63 -3.74 0.62
CA PHE A 193 -11.12 -4.64 -0.41
C PHE A 193 -12.24 -4.99 -1.40
N LEU A 194 -11.88 -5.53 -2.56
CA LEU A 194 -12.90 -6.09 -3.44
C LEU A 194 -13.25 -7.49 -2.94
N ARG A 195 -14.17 -7.58 -1.98
CA ARG A 195 -14.63 -8.83 -1.37
C ARG A 195 -16.09 -9.12 -1.68
N PRO A 196 -16.47 -10.38 -1.96
CA PRO A 196 -17.86 -10.73 -2.17
C PRO A 196 -18.74 -10.44 -0.93
N PRO A 197 -19.97 -9.92 -1.11
CA PRO A 197 -20.85 -9.48 0.00
C PRO A 197 -21.42 -10.58 0.90
N SER A 198 -20.90 -11.81 0.79
CA SER A 198 -21.25 -12.96 1.63
C SER A 198 -20.02 -13.69 2.18
N SER A 199 -18.81 -13.16 1.96
CA SER A 199 -17.64 -13.67 2.68
C SER A 199 -17.68 -13.09 4.08
N SER A 200 -18.12 -13.86 5.08
CA SER A 200 -17.87 -13.49 6.46
C SER A 200 -16.35 -13.54 6.68
N GLY A 201 -15.77 -12.46 7.20
CA GLY A 201 -14.40 -12.48 7.68
C GLY A 201 -14.29 -13.57 8.75
N SER A 202 -13.65 -14.69 8.40
CA SER A 202 -13.34 -15.75 9.36
C SER A 202 -12.58 -15.15 10.54
N ASP A 203 -12.90 -15.60 11.74
CA ASP A 203 -12.26 -15.21 13.00
C ASP A 203 -10.74 -15.05 12.82
N ALA A 204 -10.26 -13.81 12.94
CA ALA A 204 -8.96 -13.38 12.42
C ALA A 204 -7.80 -13.57 13.42
N LEU A 205 -8.01 -14.42 14.42
CA LEU A 205 -7.03 -14.70 15.46
C LEU A 205 -5.72 -15.24 14.85
N GLY A 206 -4.62 -14.55 15.15
CA GLY A 206 -3.30 -14.92 14.66
C GLY A 206 -3.05 -14.58 13.18
N GLN A 207 -3.95 -13.88 12.50
CA GLN A 207 -3.77 -13.51 11.08
C GLN A 207 -2.51 -12.66 10.86
N TRP A 208 -2.24 -11.70 11.76
CA TRP A 208 -1.01 -10.91 11.69
C TRP A 208 0.23 -11.79 11.84
N ASN A 209 0.21 -12.69 12.84
CA ASN A 209 1.31 -13.58 13.18
C ASN A 209 1.65 -14.57 12.07
N GLN A 210 0.70 -14.94 11.21
CA GLN A 210 0.90 -15.93 10.13
C GLN A 210 1.18 -15.27 8.78
N ASN A 211 0.47 -14.18 8.45
CA ASN A 211 0.45 -13.65 7.09
C ASN A 211 1.17 -12.30 7.01
N CYS A 212 0.78 -11.34 7.86
CA CYS A 212 1.27 -9.95 7.76
C CYS A 212 2.74 -9.82 8.17
N ILE A 213 3.18 -10.62 9.14
CA ILE A 213 4.56 -10.57 9.65
C ILE A 213 5.61 -10.76 8.55
N ASN A 214 5.31 -11.55 7.52
CA ASN A 214 6.25 -11.89 6.45
C ASN A 214 6.69 -10.69 5.61
N CYS A 215 5.83 -9.66 5.51
CA CYS A 215 6.09 -8.50 4.66
C CYS A 215 6.04 -7.16 5.40
N HIS A 216 5.47 -7.09 6.61
CA HIS A 216 5.24 -5.83 7.35
C HIS A 216 6.15 -5.67 8.57
N THR A 217 7.23 -6.46 8.64
CA THR A 217 8.21 -6.41 9.72
C THR A 217 9.62 -6.66 9.17
N THR A 218 10.63 -6.46 10.01
CA THR A 218 12.00 -6.81 9.67
C THR A 218 12.40 -8.09 10.37
N HIS A 219 12.76 -9.10 9.58
CA HIS A 219 13.18 -10.41 10.05
C HIS A 219 12.17 -11.02 11.05
N GLY A 220 10.91 -11.06 10.62
CA GLY A 220 9.82 -11.59 11.42
C GLY A 220 9.81 -13.11 11.47
N LYS A 221 9.60 -13.64 12.68
CA LYS A 221 9.42 -15.06 12.97
C LYS A 221 8.04 -15.28 13.55
N SER A 222 7.20 -16.00 12.82
CA SER A 222 5.88 -16.39 13.29
C SER A 222 5.95 -17.19 14.59
N GLY A 223 6.96 -18.04 14.77
CA GLY A 223 7.19 -18.80 16.00
C GLY A 223 6.07 -19.79 16.32
N ILE A 224 5.39 -20.32 15.29
CA ILE A 224 4.23 -21.20 15.44
C ILE A 224 4.71 -22.65 15.32
N HIS A 225 4.56 -23.39 16.42
CA HIS A 225 4.95 -24.79 16.50
C HIS A 225 3.73 -25.70 16.51
N PHE A 226 3.78 -26.77 15.72
CA PHE A 226 2.71 -27.75 15.59
C PHE A 226 3.15 -29.11 16.17
N ALA A 227 2.20 -29.85 16.73
CA ALA A 227 2.43 -31.19 17.29
C ALA A 227 2.68 -32.25 16.21
N THR A 228 2.06 -32.09 15.05
CA THR A 228 2.06 -33.04 13.94
C THR A 228 2.36 -32.33 12.63
N GLU A 229 2.43 -33.07 11.51
CA GLU A 229 2.56 -32.48 10.17
C GLU A 229 1.27 -31.81 9.68
N ASP A 230 0.13 -32.07 10.32
CA ASP A 230 -1.13 -31.42 10.01
C ASP A 230 -1.19 -30.02 10.65
N LEU A 231 -1.11 -28.97 9.83
CA LEU A 231 -0.97 -27.56 10.23
C LEU A 231 -2.32 -26.92 10.64
N THR A 232 -3.19 -27.69 11.28
CA THR A 232 -4.48 -27.22 11.80
C THR A 232 -4.32 -26.48 13.12
N ARG A 233 -5.25 -25.57 13.42
CA ARG A 233 -5.27 -24.83 14.69
C ARG A 233 -5.32 -25.76 15.91
N SER A 234 -6.01 -26.91 15.82
CA SER A 234 -6.06 -27.92 16.88
C SER A 234 -4.72 -28.58 17.19
N ASN A 235 -3.78 -28.57 16.25
CA ASN A 235 -2.45 -29.13 16.43
C ASN A 235 -1.39 -28.07 16.80
N MET A 236 -1.78 -26.80 16.91
CA MET A 236 -0.89 -25.72 17.34
C MET A 236 -0.53 -25.88 18.82
N GLN A 237 0.77 -25.95 19.13
CA GLN A 237 1.27 -26.18 20.49
C GLN A 237 1.73 -24.90 21.18
N ALA A 238 2.43 -24.03 20.44
CA ALA A 238 3.02 -22.81 20.96
C ALA A 238 3.09 -21.74 19.88
N VAL A 239 3.02 -20.48 20.32
CA VAL A 239 3.21 -19.29 19.48
C VAL A 239 4.17 -18.35 20.20
N GLU A 240 5.35 -18.17 19.62
CA GLU A 240 6.47 -17.37 20.17
C GLU A 240 6.90 -16.29 19.18
N THR A 241 5.91 -15.57 18.63
CA THR A 241 6.13 -14.59 17.57
C THR A 241 7.09 -13.49 17.99
N SER A 242 8.12 -13.27 17.16
CA SER A 242 9.14 -12.26 17.37
C SER A 242 9.56 -11.58 16.07
N VAL A 243 10.11 -10.38 16.18
CA VAL A 243 10.65 -9.60 15.05
C VAL A 243 11.97 -8.97 15.46
N SER A 244 12.85 -8.67 14.51
CA SER A 244 14.04 -7.86 14.82
C SER A 244 13.69 -6.37 14.94
N GLU A 245 12.74 -5.89 14.14
CA GLU A 245 12.18 -4.54 14.24
C GLU A 245 10.76 -4.49 13.65
N PHE A 246 9.87 -3.68 14.25
CA PHE A 246 8.56 -3.40 13.68
C PHE A 246 8.66 -2.40 12.52
N GLY A 247 7.84 -2.63 11.49
CA GLY A 247 7.96 -1.91 10.22
C GLY A 247 9.09 -2.46 9.36
N ILE A 248 9.27 -1.87 8.19
CA ILE A 248 10.36 -2.22 7.28
C ILE A 248 11.54 -1.32 7.63
N ALA A 249 12.49 -1.90 8.36
CA ALA A 249 13.69 -1.28 8.90
C ALA A 249 14.87 -1.42 7.92
N CYS A 250 15.99 -0.76 8.21
CA CYS A 250 17.18 -0.74 7.35
C CYS A 250 17.60 -2.16 6.91
N GLU A 251 17.65 -3.08 7.88
CA GLU A 251 18.15 -4.44 7.68
C GLU A 251 17.22 -5.34 6.85
N ALA A 252 15.98 -4.92 6.55
CA ALA A 252 15.12 -5.62 5.61
C ALA A 252 15.64 -5.53 4.16
N CYS A 253 16.28 -4.41 3.82
CA CYS A 253 16.85 -4.16 2.50
C CYS A 253 18.37 -4.36 2.45
N HIS A 254 19.06 -4.13 3.58
CA HIS A 254 20.53 -4.21 3.67
C HIS A 254 21.05 -5.54 4.23
N GLY A 255 20.17 -6.38 4.80
CA GLY A 255 20.56 -7.60 5.51
C GLY A 255 21.04 -7.32 6.96
N PRO A 256 21.48 -8.37 7.68
CA PRO A 256 21.92 -8.26 9.08
C PRO A 256 23.17 -7.39 9.22
N GLY A 257 23.11 -6.38 10.08
CA GLY A 257 24.14 -5.33 10.20
C GLY A 257 25.17 -5.53 11.31
N GLU A 258 25.09 -6.58 12.13
CA GLU A 258 25.97 -6.77 13.29
C GLU A 258 27.46 -6.72 12.93
N GLU A 259 27.87 -7.49 11.92
CA GLU A 259 29.27 -7.55 11.50
C GLU A 259 29.73 -6.19 10.93
N HIS A 260 28.87 -5.54 10.14
CA HIS A 260 29.14 -4.22 9.59
C HIS A 260 29.35 -3.18 10.70
N VAL A 261 28.45 -3.13 11.68
CA VAL A 261 28.56 -2.21 12.83
C VAL A 261 29.82 -2.52 13.64
N ARG A 262 30.12 -3.80 13.88
CA ARG A 262 31.31 -4.22 14.64
C ARG A 262 32.61 -3.78 13.95
N LEU A 263 32.72 -4.02 12.65
CA LEU A 263 33.91 -3.66 11.86
C LEU A 263 34.08 -2.14 11.72
N ASN A 264 32.99 -1.40 11.50
CA ASN A 264 33.04 0.04 11.23
C ASN A 264 33.05 0.94 12.46
N ARG A 265 32.99 0.37 13.67
CA ARG A 265 33.38 1.07 14.89
C ARG A 265 34.83 1.53 14.86
N ASP A 266 35.69 0.86 14.11
CA ASP A 266 37.07 1.29 13.89
C ASP A 266 37.14 2.41 12.84
N PRO A 267 37.51 3.65 13.22
CA PRO A 267 37.67 4.74 12.26
C PRO A 267 38.78 4.47 11.23
N ILE A 268 39.85 3.74 11.57
CA ILE A 268 40.94 3.45 10.65
C ILE A 268 40.41 2.63 9.47
N ARG A 269 39.60 1.59 9.76
CA ARG A 269 38.94 0.80 8.71
C ARG A 269 38.07 1.68 7.81
N ARG A 270 37.20 2.52 8.38
CA ARG A 270 36.31 3.40 7.61
C ARG A 270 37.06 4.33 6.66
N TYR A 271 38.06 5.04 7.17
CA TYR A 271 38.87 5.94 6.34
C TYR A 271 39.71 5.19 5.30
N THR A 272 40.17 3.97 5.61
CA THR A 272 40.89 3.13 4.66
C THR A 272 39.98 2.65 3.52
N LEU A 273 38.73 2.26 3.81
CA LEU A 273 37.78 1.90 2.75
C LEU A 273 37.45 3.09 1.86
N HIS A 274 37.16 4.24 2.47
CA HIS A 274 36.85 5.46 1.73
C HIS A 274 38.02 5.94 0.85
N ALA A 275 39.25 5.92 1.36
CA ALA A 275 40.43 6.36 0.61
C ALA A 275 40.79 5.45 -0.57
N ASN A 276 40.30 4.20 -0.58
CA ASN A 276 40.57 3.24 -1.65
C ASN A 276 39.34 2.99 -2.54
N ASP A 277 38.23 3.74 -2.35
CA ASP A 277 36.95 3.51 -3.02
C ASP A 277 36.45 2.05 -2.94
N ASN A 278 36.78 1.35 -1.84
CA ASN A 278 36.40 -0.05 -1.64
C ASN A 278 34.96 -0.15 -1.13
N VAL A 279 34.16 -0.99 -1.78
CA VAL A 279 32.82 -1.36 -1.30
C VAL A 279 32.94 -2.17 -0.01
N ASP A 280 32.16 -1.83 1.01
CA ASP A 280 32.11 -2.60 2.24
C ASP A 280 31.27 -3.87 2.07
N ALA A 281 31.93 -4.99 1.81
CA ALA A 281 31.27 -6.28 1.61
C ALA A 281 30.55 -6.84 2.86
N SER A 282 30.67 -6.19 4.03
CA SER A 282 29.99 -6.65 5.24
C SER A 282 28.49 -6.30 5.28
N ILE A 283 27.99 -5.53 4.32
CA ILE A 283 26.57 -5.17 4.21
C ILE A 283 26.16 -4.98 2.75
N ILE A 284 24.89 -5.22 2.43
CA ILE A 284 24.41 -5.07 1.05
C ILE A 284 24.03 -3.62 0.80
N GLN A 285 24.45 -3.07 -0.35
CA GLN A 285 23.90 -1.83 -0.91
C GLN A 285 23.15 -2.18 -2.21
N PRO A 286 21.79 -2.21 -2.20
CA PRO A 286 20.99 -2.63 -3.35
C PRO A 286 21.29 -1.91 -4.67
N GLU A 287 21.79 -0.67 -4.65
CA GLU A 287 22.15 0.07 -5.87
C GLU A 287 23.42 -0.42 -6.55
N THR A 288 24.27 -1.18 -5.83
CA THR A 288 25.59 -1.60 -6.31
C THR A 288 25.66 -3.05 -6.77
N ILE A 289 24.58 -3.82 -6.56
CA ILE A 289 24.49 -5.23 -6.96
C ILE A 289 23.78 -5.38 -8.31
N ALA A 290 23.87 -6.58 -8.91
CA ALA A 290 23.28 -6.85 -10.21
C ALA A 290 21.76 -6.52 -10.25
N PRO A 291 21.22 -5.98 -11.36
CA PRO A 291 19.84 -5.46 -11.39
C PRO A 291 18.74 -6.44 -11.00
N HIS A 292 18.89 -7.70 -11.41
CA HIS A 292 17.99 -8.77 -11.02
C HIS A 292 18.01 -9.00 -9.50
N THR A 293 19.20 -9.15 -8.92
CA THR A 293 19.37 -9.34 -7.47
C THR A 293 18.91 -8.12 -6.67
N SER A 294 19.15 -6.91 -7.17
CA SER A 294 18.64 -5.65 -6.59
C SER A 294 17.11 -5.66 -6.52
N SER A 295 16.44 -5.94 -7.63
CA SER A 295 14.97 -5.98 -7.70
C SER A 295 14.36 -7.05 -6.79
N GLN A 296 15.06 -8.16 -6.58
CA GLN A 296 14.63 -9.22 -5.67
C GLN A 296 14.65 -8.81 -4.19
N VAL A 297 15.43 -7.81 -3.78
CA VAL A 297 15.34 -7.23 -2.44
C VAL A 297 13.93 -6.68 -2.19
N CYS A 298 13.34 -6.00 -3.17
CA CYS A 298 11.96 -5.51 -3.12
C CYS A 298 10.96 -6.67 -3.31
N GLY A 299 11.28 -7.59 -4.22
CA GLY A 299 10.47 -8.77 -4.54
C GLY A 299 10.24 -9.72 -3.36
N GLN A 300 11.01 -9.63 -2.28
CA GLN A 300 10.78 -10.44 -1.09
C GLN A 300 9.43 -10.14 -0.42
N CYS A 301 8.91 -8.91 -0.60
CA CYS A 301 7.63 -8.43 -0.06
C CYS A 301 6.64 -8.04 -1.16
N HIS A 302 7.10 -7.33 -2.20
CA HIS A 302 6.27 -6.84 -3.31
C HIS A 302 5.97 -7.93 -4.35
N SER A 303 5.81 -9.17 -3.90
CA SER A 303 5.47 -10.30 -4.75
C SER A 303 4.47 -11.24 -4.11
N VAL A 304 3.80 -12.01 -4.97
CA VAL A 304 2.95 -13.12 -4.54
C VAL A 304 3.89 -14.29 -4.29
N SER A 305 4.17 -14.57 -3.03
CA SER A 305 5.09 -15.63 -2.63
C SER A 305 4.39 -16.65 -1.74
N LEU A 306 4.61 -17.94 -2.01
CA LEU A 306 4.20 -19.05 -1.15
C LEU A 306 5.41 -19.89 -0.79
N PRO A 307 5.44 -20.58 0.36
CA PRO A 307 6.41 -21.66 0.58
C PRO A 307 6.30 -22.71 -0.54
N LYS A 308 7.38 -23.37 -0.98
CA LYS A 308 7.31 -24.33 -2.11
C LYS A 308 6.54 -25.61 -1.79
N THR A 309 6.63 -26.10 -0.55
CA THR A 309 6.07 -27.40 -0.08
C THR A 309 5.42 -27.25 1.29
N ILE A 310 4.62 -28.24 1.71
CA ILE A 310 4.01 -28.23 3.04
C ILE A 310 5.04 -28.33 4.17
N ALA A 311 6.10 -29.12 3.96
CA ALA A 311 7.22 -29.19 4.90
C ALA A 311 7.89 -27.82 5.08
N LEU A 312 8.06 -27.07 3.99
CA LEU A 312 8.58 -25.71 4.04
C LEU A 312 7.59 -24.72 4.65
N THR A 313 6.28 -24.89 4.46
CA THR A 313 5.25 -24.09 5.16
C THR A 313 5.42 -24.19 6.67
N ARG A 314 5.61 -25.40 7.22
CA ARG A 314 5.85 -25.58 8.66
C ARG A 314 7.12 -24.86 9.12
N LYS A 315 8.20 -24.96 8.34
CA LYS A 315 9.46 -24.28 8.66
C LYS A 315 9.28 -22.76 8.65
N VAL A 316 8.64 -22.20 7.63
CA VAL A 316 8.39 -20.76 7.51
C VAL A 316 7.49 -20.26 8.65
N LEU A 317 6.47 -21.01 9.05
CA LEU A 317 5.62 -20.67 10.20
C LEU A 317 6.36 -20.71 11.55
N SER A 318 7.47 -21.45 11.65
CA SER A 318 8.33 -21.45 12.83
C SER A 318 9.36 -20.32 12.75
N ASP A 319 10.18 -20.34 11.70
CA ASP A 319 11.45 -19.62 11.65
C ASP A 319 11.40 -18.35 10.79
N GLY A 320 10.30 -18.13 10.06
CA GLY A 320 10.22 -17.13 9.00
C GLY A 320 10.96 -17.55 7.73
N PHE A 321 10.98 -16.67 6.72
CA PHE A 321 11.77 -16.91 5.52
C PHE A 321 13.27 -16.62 5.74
N SER A 322 14.11 -17.48 5.21
CA SER A 322 15.58 -17.36 5.28
C SER A 322 16.19 -16.40 4.26
N PHE A 323 15.42 -15.88 3.30
CA PHE A 323 15.91 -14.92 2.30
C PHE A 323 16.60 -13.72 2.97
N ARG A 324 17.71 -13.28 2.39
CA ARG A 324 18.45 -12.08 2.79
C ARG A 324 18.76 -11.26 1.54
N ALA A 325 18.92 -9.95 1.71
CA ALA A 325 19.33 -9.08 0.63
C ALA A 325 20.61 -9.62 -0.04
N GLY A 326 20.68 -9.53 -1.37
CA GLY A 326 21.77 -10.10 -2.16
C GLY A 326 21.65 -11.59 -2.50
N HIS A 327 20.72 -12.34 -1.89
CA HIS A 327 20.45 -13.73 -2.30
C HIS A 327 19.56 -13.77 -3.54
N ASP A 328 19.49 -14.95 -4.19
CA ASP A 328 18.58 -15.20 -5.30
C ASP A 328 17.24 -15.79 -4.82
N LEU A 329 16.14 -15.05 -4.96
CA LEU A 329 14.78 -15.50 -4.65
C LEU A 329 14.35 -16.72 -5.48
N PHE A 330 14.91 -16.89 -6.68
CA PHE A 330 14.60 -17.98 -7.59
C PHE A 330 15.53 -19.18 -7.46
N ALA A 331 16.48 -19.14 -6.52
CA ALA A 331 17.40 -20.24 -6.30
C ALA A 331 16.65 -21.56 -6.03
N SER A 332 17.25 -22.67 -6.45
CA SER A 332 16.64 -24.00 -6.31
C SER A 332 16.31 -24.35 -4.86
N ASP A 333 17.16 -23.90 -3.93
CA ASP A 333 17.06 -24.09 -2.48
C ASP A 333 16.21 -23.02 -1.77
N SER A 334 15.72 -22.01 -2.49
CA SER A 334 14.79 -21.01 -1.95
C SER A 334 13.56 -21.69 -1.35
N GLU A 335 13.13 -21.28 -0.16
CA GLU A 335 11.97 -21.84 0.53
C GLU A 335 10.64 -21.42 -0.12
N ARG A 336 10.69 -20.39 -0.97
CA ARG A 336 9.52 -19.77 -1.58
C ARG A 336 9.46 -19.99 -3.09
N VAL A 337 8.24 -20.01 -3.62
CA VAL A 337 7.94 -19.83 -5.04
C VAL A 337 7.34 -18.44 -5.20
N VAL A 338 7.91 -17.64 -6.10
CA VAL A 338 7.24 -16.43 -6.59
C VAL A 338 6.19 -16.90 -7.60
N VAL A 339 4.92 -16.76 -7.24
CA VAL A 339 3.79 -17.21 -8.05
C VAL A 339 3.76 -16.37 -9.34
N ARG A 340 3.62 -17.04 -10.48
CA ARG A 340 3.47 -16.42 -11.80
C ARG A 340 2.60 -17.31 -12.65
N HIS A 341 2.09 -16.77 -13.76
CA HIS A 341 1.33 -17.57 -14.71
C HIS A 341 2.19 -18.76 -15.20
N GLY A 342 1.67 -19.98 -15.08
CA GLY A 342 2.37 -21.21 -15.43
C GLY A 342 3.40 -21.74 -14.41
N ALA A 343 3.66 -21.05 -13.29
CA ALA A 343 4.46 -21.64 -12.21
C ALA A 343 3.67 -22.71 -11.46
N THR A 344 4.36 -23.77 -11.06
CA THR A 344 3.79 -24.87 -10.27
C THR A 344 4.62 -25.13 -9.02
N SER A 345 3.94 -25.50 -7.95
CA SER A 345 4.50 -26.00 -6.70
C SER A 345 3.40 -26.78 -5.98
N GLU A 346 3.76 -27.61 -5.01
CA GLU A 346 2.79 -28.35 -4.18
C GLU A 346 1.79 -27.38 -3.52
N THR A 347 2.27 -26.24 -3.03
CA THR A 347 1.43 -25.23 -2.37
C THR A 347 0.55 -24.43 -3.33
N ILE A 348 1.01 -24.16 -4.55
CA ILE A 348 0.17 -23.53 -5.60
C ILE A 348 -0.95 -24.50 -5.99
N GLU A 349 -0.63 -25.78 -6.19
CA GLU A 349 -1.61 -26.81 -6.52
C GLU A 349 -2.65 -26.96 -5.40
N GLN A 350 -2.23 -26.95 -4.14
CA GLN A 350 -3.14 -26.96 -3.00
C GLN A 350 -3.98 -25.69 -2.88
N ALA A 351 -3.40 -24.51 -3.14
CA ALA A 351 -4.14 -23.25 -3.15
C ALA A 351 -5.23 -23.28 -4.21
N MET A 352 -4.92 -23.76 -5.43
CA MET A 352 -5.87 -23.92 -6.52
C MET A 352 -6.91 -25.01 -6.25
N ALA A 353 -6.55 -26.08 -5.54
CA ALA A 353 -7.50 -27.12 -5.15
C ALA A 353 -8.51 -26.61 -4.11
N ARG A 354 -8.11 -25.68 -3.24
CA ARG A 354 -8.99 -25.03 -2.25
C ARG A 354 -9.85 -23.93 -2.86
N ASP A 355 -9.24 -23.13 -3.74
CA ASP A 355 -9.91 -22.07 -4.50
C ASP A 355 -9.47 -22.15 -5.96
N PRO A 356 -10.31 -22.72 -6.85
CA PRO A 356 -10.01 -22.76 -8.29
C PRO A 356 -9.78 -21.39 -8.93
N GLN A 357 -10.21 -20.29 -8.29
CA GLN A 357 -9.99 -18.92 -8.74
C GLN A 357 -8.74 -18.26 -8.15
N TYR A 358 -7.92 -18.99 -7.38
CA TYR A 358 -6.74 -18.43 -6.69
C TYR A 358 -5.85 -17.59 -7.61
N LEU A 359 -5.49 -18.11 -8.80
CA LEU A 359 -4.68 -17.35 -9.76
C LEU A 359 -5.45 -16.20 -10.40
N GLU A 360 -6.76 -16.33 -10.65
CA GLU A 360 -7.59 -15.26 -11.23
C GLU A 360 -7.82 -14.10 -10.25
N ASN A 361 -7.76 -14.37 -8.95
CA ASN A 361 -7.83 -13.36 -7.88
C ASN A 361 -6.57 -12.49 -7.81
N VAL A 362 -5.47 -12.94 -8.44
CA VAL A 362 -4.15 -12.29 -8.36
C VAL A 362 -3.70 -11.78 -9.72
N PHE A 363 -3.96 -12.53 -10.80
CA PHE A 363 -3.50 -12.27 -12.16
C PHE A 363 -4.67 -12.22 -13.14
N TRP A 364 -4.51 -11.41 -14.18
CA TRP A 364 -5.30 -11.49 -15.39
C TRP A 364 -4.93 -12.78 -16.13
N GLN A 365 -5.79 -13.21 -17.05
CA GLN A 365 -5.57 -14.46 -17.79
C GLN A 365 -4.28 -14.46 -18.65
N ASP A 366 -3.73 -13.29 -18.97
CA ASP A 366 -2.44 -13.11 -19.64
C ASP A 366 -1.24 -13.09 -18.67
N GLY A 367 -1.47 -13.24 -17.36
CA GLY A 367 -0.44 -13.21 -16.33
C GLY A 367 -0.10 -11.83 -15.78
N MET A 368 -0.72 -10.74 -16.27
CA MET A 368 -0.51 -9.41 -15.68
C MET A 368 -1.15 -9.31 -14.30
N ILE A 369 -0.51 -8.62 -13.36
CA ILE A 369 -0.98 -8.51 -11.98
C ILE A 369 -2.27 -7.67 -11.85
N ARG A 370 -3.21 -8.14 -11.01
CA ARG A 370 -4.53 -7.51 -10.75
C ARG A 370 -4.62 -6.81 -9.41
N VAL A 371 -3.76 -7.16 -8.46
CA VAL A 371 -3.75 -6.65 -7.09
C VAL A 371 -2.50 -5.80 -6.84
N SER A 372 -2.63 -4.77 -6.00
CA SER A 372 -1.50 -3.90 -5.65
C SER A 372 -0.55 -4.55 -4.63
N GLY A 373 0.60 -3.93 -4.38
CA GLY A 373 1.63 -4.47 -3.48
C GLY A 373 2.33 -5.71 -4.05
N ARG A 374 2.20 -5.95 -5.36
CA ARG A 374 2.72 -7.12 -6.08
C ARG A 374 3.48 -6.70 -7.34
N GLU A 375 4.07 -5.52 -7.31
CA GLU A 375 4.71 -4.85 -8.44
C GLU A 375 5.90 -5.65 -8.99
N PHE A 376 6.61 -6.41 -8.14
CA PHE A 376 7.71 -7.27 -8.60
C PHE A 376 7.23 -8.33 -9.58
N ASN A 377 6.03 -8.92 -9.37
CA ASN A 377 5.46 -9.84 -10.35
C ASN A 377 5.27 -9.17 -11.71
N GLY A 378 4.87 -7.89 -11.72
CA GLY A 378 4.74 -7.14 -12.96
C GLY A 378 6.08 -6.84 -13.61
N LEU A 379 7.04 -6.37 -12.82
CA LEU A 379 8.41 -6.05 -13.25
C LEU A 379 9.06 -7.25 -13.92
N ILE A 380 9.07 -8.42 -13.27
CA ILE A 380 9.76 -9.61 -13.80
C ILE A 380 9.14 -10.15 -15.09
N GLU A 381 7.89 -9.78 -15.38
CA GLU A 381 7.20 -10.15 -16.62
C GLU A 381 7.44 -9.15 -17.76
N SER A 382 7.98 -7.96 -17.47
CA SER A 382 8.24 -6.90 -18.44
C SER A 382 9.40 -7.23 -19.38
N PRO A 383 9.31 -6.90 -20.69
CA PRO A 383 10.44 -7.02 -21.61
C PRO A 383 11.69 -6.25 -21.14
N CYS A 384 11.49 -5.08 -20.52
CA CYS A 384 12.53 -4.22 -19.95
C CYS A 384 13.32 -4.87 -18.79
N TYR A 385 12.76 -5.89 -18.14
CA TYR A 385 13.45 -6.67 -17.12
C TYR A 385 14.05 -7.96 -17.70
N LYS A 386 13.34 -8.59 -18.64
CA LYS A 386 13.72 -9.90 -19.19
C LYS A 386 14.85 -9.85 -20.22
N HIS A 387 15.08 -8.72 -20.88
CA HIS A 387 16.14 -8.66 -21.87
C HIS A 387 17.51 -8.86 -21.20
N GLN A 388 18.34 -9.70 -21.81
CA GLN A 388 19.67 -10.04 -21.29
C GLN A 388 20.76 -9.08 -21.79
N ASP A 389 20.35 -7.98 -22.43
CA ASP A 389 21.25 -6.99 -23.00
C ASP A 389 21.58 -5.90 -21.97
N GLU A 390 22.57 -6.15 -21.12
CA GLU A 390 23.03 -5.21 -20.10
C GLU A 390 23.51 -3.87 -20.69
N SER A 391 23.95 -3.85 -21.95
CA SER A 391 24.40 -2.62 -22.62
C SER A 391 23.26 -1.62 -22.86
N LYS A 392 22.01 -2.09 -22.84
CA LYS A 392 20.79 -1.27 -22.94
C LYS A 392 20.22 -0.87 -21.57
N GLY A 393 20.82 -1.37 -20.48
CA GLY A 393 20.34 -1.21 -19.11
C GLY A 393 19.13 -2.08 -18.81
N ILE A 394 19.17 -2.84 -17.70
CA ILE A 394 18.05 -3.68 -17.25
C ILE A 394 17.19 -2.89 -16.27
N MET A 395 15.88 -2.81 -16.53
CA MET A 395 14.95 -2.13 -15.62
C MET A 395 14.91 -2.83 -14.27
N GLN A 396 15.07 -2.06 -13.19
CA GLN A 396 14.99 -2.51 -11.80
C GLN A 396 14.13 -1.53 -11.00
N CYS A 397 13.75 -1.90 -9.77
CA CYS A 397 12.96 -1.01 -8.90
C CYS A 397 13.63 0.37 -8.74
N MET A 398 14.95 0.39 -8.53
CA MET A 398 15.74 1.61 -8.34
C MET A 398 16.01 2.41 -9.64
N SER A 399 15.58 1.91 -10.81
CA SER A 399 15.55 2.70 -12.05
C SER A 399 14.56 3.87 -11.94
N CYS A 400 13.55 3.74 -11.08
CA CYS A 400 12.50 4.74 -10.88
C CYS A 400 12.41 5.21 -9.42
N HIS A 401 12.59 4.29 -8.47
CA HIS A 401 12.46 4.56 -7.05
C HIS A 401 13.80 4.93 -6.40
N GLU A 402 13.72 5.66 -5.29
CA GLU A 402 14.86 6.04 -4.46
C GLU A 402 14.48 5.85 -2.98
N MET A 403 15.31 5.15 -2.22
CA MET A 403 15.00 4.81 -0.83
C MET A 403 15.46 5.87 0.17
N HIS A 404 16.49 6.65 -0.20
CA HIS A 404 17.07 7.70 0.63
C HIS A 404 17.43 8.92 -0.24
N PRO A 405 16.51 9.88 -0.43
CA PRO A 405 16.78 11.07 -1.23
C PRO A 405 17.84 11.97 -0.58
N ASP A 406 18.66 12.61 -1.40
CA ASP A 406 19.63 13.59 -0.94
C ASP A 406 18.96 14.85 -0.35
N ASP A 407 17.83 15.29 -0.93
CA ASP A 407 17.07 16.45 -0.44
C ASP A 407 16.13 16.08 0.72
N GLU A 408 16.53 16.44 1.94
CA GLU A 408 15.75 16.26 3.17
C GLU A 408 14.71 17.38 3.43
N SER A 409 14.44 18.25 2.45
CA SER A 409 13.40 19.26 2.58
C SER A 409 12.04 18.61 2.86
N GLN A 410 11.26 19.21 3.76
CA GLN A 410 9.95 18.67 4.14
C GLN A 410 8.98 18.58 2.96
N GLU A 411 9.12 19.49 1.98
CA GLU A 411 8.34 19.45 0.75
C GLU A 411 8.70 18.23 -0.10
N ASN A 412 10.00 17.99 -0.32
CA ASN A 412 10.46 16.83 -1.07
C ASN A 412 10.02 15.53 -0.37
N LEU A 413 10.36 15.37 0.92
CA LEU A 413 10.03 14.15 1.69
C LEU A 413 8.53 13.85 1.72
N LYS A 414 7.68 14.88 1.82
CA LYS A 414 6.23 14.69 1.77
C LYS A 414 5.79 14.11 0.43
N SER A 415 6.25 14.69 -0.68
CA SER A 415 5.87 14.21 -2.02
C SER A 415 6.47 12.84 -2.34
N TRP A 416 7.74 12.63 -1.96
CA TRP A 416 8.47 11.40 -2.16
C TRP A 416 7.88 10.24 -1.36
N SER A 417 7.44 10.46 -0.11
CA SER A 417 6.99 9.37 0.76
C SER A 417 5.81 8.53 0.22
N ASP A 418 4.97 9.07 -0.68
CA ASP A 418 3.79 8.39 -1.23
C ASP A 418 4.13 7.17 -2.11
N ASP A 419 5.15 7.30 -2.97
CA ASP A 419 5.55 6.27 -3.94
C ASP A 419 7.07 6.01 -3.95
N GLN A 420 7.85 6.79 -3.20
CA GLN A 420 9.30 6.84 -3.19
C GLN A 420 9.91 6.94 -4.59
N LEU A 421 9.23 7.62 -5.52
CA LEU A 421 9.78 7.91 -6.84
C LEU A 421 10.80 9.05 -6.75
N LYS A 422 11.88 8.90 -7.52
CA LYS A 422 12.76 10.02 -7.84
C LYS A 422 11.94 11.11 -8.53
N PRO A 423 12.13 12.41 -8.23
CA PRO A 423 11.29 13.49 -8.77
C PRO A 423 11.17 13.48 -10.30
N GLU A 424 12.25 13.25 -11.02
CA GLU A 424 12.30 13.18 -12.48
C GLU A 424 11.53 11.97 -13.05
N MET A 425 11.43 10.89 -12.28
CA MET A 425 10.74 9.65 -12.63
C MET A 425 9.22 9.74 -12.43
N ARG A 426 8.70 10.94 -12.18
CA ARG A 426 7.28 11.29 -12.34
C ARG A 426 6.95 11.74 -13.77
N THR A 427 7.96 11.85 -14.63
CA THR A 427 7.86 12.26 -16.03
C THR A 427 8.34 11.15 -16.95
N ASP A 428 8.19 11.33 -18.26
CA ASP A 428 8.65 10.36 -19.26
C ASP A 428 10.17 10.13 -19.25
N ALA A 429 10.92 10.94 -18.50
CA ALA A 429 12.33 10.69 -18.21
C ALA A 429 12.57 9.25 -17.75
N ALA A 430 11.67 8.63 -16.98
CA ALA A 430 11.86 7.25 -16.54
C ALA A 430 11.99 6.25 -17.68
N CYS A 431 11.23 6.44 -18.76
CA CYS A 431 11.30 5.61 -19.95
C CYS A 431 12.48 6.03 -20.84
N LEU A 432 12.69 7.35 -20.97
CA LEU A 432 13.73 7.91 -21.85
C LEU A 432 15.17 7.61 -21.37
N GLN A 433 15.35 7.19 -20.11
CA GLN A 433 16.63 6.64 -19.61
C GLN A 433 17.23 5.57 -20.54
N CYS A 434 16.39 4.71 -21.11
CA CYS A 434 16.81 3.65 -22.03
C CYS A 434 16.26 3.87 -23.46
N HIS A 435 15.17 4.64 -23.60
CA HIS A 435 14.46 4.82 -24.86
C HIS A 435 14.72 6.18 -25.51
N THR A 436 16.00 6.51 -25.71
CA THR A 436 16.46 7.81 -26.21
C THR A 436 15.94 8.16 -27.61
N ASP A 437 15.57 7.15 -28.41
CA ASP A 437 15.02 7.34 -29.76
C ASP A 437 13.68 8.11 -29.78
N TYR A 438 12.99 8.18 -28.64
CA TYR A 438 11.74 8.92 -28.48
C TYR A 438 11.94 10.29 -27.80
N GLU A 439 13.19 10.71 -27.57
CA GLU A 439 13.47 12.03 -27.03
C GLU A 439 13.04 13.16 -27.99
N GLY A 440 12.50 14.21 -27.40
CA GLY A 440 12.08 15.41 -28.11
C GLY A 440 10.67 15.33 -28.71
N ASN A 441 10.06 16.50 -28.84
CA ASN A 441 8.63 16.64 -29.16
C ASN A 441 8.24 15.97 -30.49
N SER A 442 9.12 15.97 -31.49
CA SER A 442 8.81 15.39 -32.80
C SER A 442 8.76 13.85 -32.74
N ALA A 443 9.73 13.21 -32.09
CA ALA A 443 9.77 11.76 -31.97
C ALA A 443 8.63 11.28 -31.05
N LEU A 444 8.41 11.99 -29.94
CA LEU A 444 7.31 11.72 -29.02
C LEU A 444 5.95 11.78 -29.72
N THR A 445 5.62 12.89 -30.38
CA THR A 445 4.31 13.03 -31.04
C THR A 445 4.14 12.12 -32.25
N ALA A 446 5.23 11.76 -32.95
CA ALA A 446 5.20 10.77 -34.02
C ALA A 446 4.95 9.36 -33.50
N HIS A 447 5.42 9.06 -32.28
CA HIS A 447 5.16 7.78 -31.63
C HIS A 447 3.78 7.72 -30.98
N THR A 448 3.42 8.71 -30.16
CA THR A 448 2.20 8.67 -29.35
C THR A 448 0.95 9.09 -30.14
N PHE A 449 1.11 9.85 -31.22
CA PHE A 449 0.03 10.52 -31.97
C PHE A 449 -0.82 11.48 -31.11
N HIS A 450 -0.26 11.96 -30.00
CA HIS A 450 -0.88 12.92 -29.10
C HIS A 450 -0.10 14.23 -29.08
N ALA A 451 -0.76 15.33 -28.67
CA ALA A 451 -0.07 16.60 -28.45
C ALA A 451 0.99 16.46 -27.34
N VAL A 452 2.12 17.15 -27.48
CA VAL A 452 3.29 17.04 -26.59
C VAL A 452 2.91 17.11 -25.11
N ASN A 453 2.06 18.07 -24.74
CA ASN A 453 1.72 18.35 -23.34
C ASN A 453 0.45 17.65 -22.88
N SER A 454 -0.14 16.76 -23.68
CA SER A 454 -1.34 16.03 -23.25
C SER A 454 -0.98 14.78 -22.44
N SER A 455 -1.94 14.33 -21.63
CA SER A 455 -1.84 13.08 -20.89
C SER A 455 -1.61 11.85 -21.79
N GLY A 456 -2.02 11.91 -23.06
CA GLY A 456 -1.78 10.84 -24.05
C GLY A 456 -0.33 10.75 -24.53
N SER A 457 0.50 11.78 -24.30
CA SER A 457 1.94 11.73 -24.57
C SER A 457 2.76 11.21 -23.39
N ARG A 458 2.11 10.78 -22.29
CA ARG A 458 2.81 10.14 -21.16
C ARG A 458 3.01 8.65 -21.42
N CYS A 459 4.26 8.19 -21.47
CA CYS A 459 4.63 6.79 -21.71
C CYS A 459 3.89 5.84 -20.76
N TYR A 460 3.80 6.21 -19.47
CA TYR A 460 3.10 5.43 -18.45
C TYR A 460 1.63 5.15 -18.79
N ASN A 461 0.92 6.09 -19.40
CA ASN A 461 -0.52 5.94 -19.61
C ASN A 461 -0.84 4.86 -20.66
N CYS A 462 0.09 4.60 -21.58
CA CYS A 462 -0.03 3.53 -22.56
C CYS A 462 0.65 2.24 -22.09
N HIS A 463 1.88 2.33 -21.62
CA HIS A 463 2.72 1.15 -21.35
C HIS A 463 2.61 0.61 -19.92
N MET A 464 2.09 1.40 -18.98
CA MET A 464 1.85 1.02 -17.58
C MET A 464 0.42 1.42 -17.14
N PRO A 465 -0.62 0.89 -17.83
CA PRO A 465 -1.99 1.33 -17.62
C PRO A 465 -2.50 0.99 -16.21
N HIS A 466 -3.50 1.75 -15.74
CA HIS A 466 -4.17 1.49 -14.46
C HIS A 466 -5.14 0.31 -14.58
N THR A 467 -4.59 -0.91 -14.66
CA THR A 467 -5.32 -2.19 -14.75
C THR A 467 -5.20 -3.05 -13.49
N THR A 468 -4.50 -2.55 -12.47
CA THR A 468 -4.34 -3.18 -11.17
C THR A 468 -5.25 -2.44 -10.18
N TYR A 469 -5.82 -3.15 -9.21
CA TYR A 469 -6.69 -2.56 -8.19
C TYR A 469 -6.09 -2.77 -6.80
N GLY A 470 -6.17 -1.74 -5.97
CA GLY A 470 -5.76 -1.78 -4.57
C GLY A 470 -6.07 -0.47 -3.88
N LEU A 471 -6.16 -0.47 -2.55
CA LEU A 471 -6.33 0.76 -1.76
C LEU A 471 -7.51 1.65 -2.23
N LEU A 472 -8.61 1.04 -2.67
CA LEU A 472 -9.78 1.71 -3.24
C LEU A 472 -9.49 2.61 -4.48
N LYS A 473 -8.44 2.31 -5.25
CA LYS A 473 -8.08 3.03 -6.48
C LYS A 473 -7.52 2.12 -7.57
N GLY A 474 -7.50 2.63 -8.80
CA GLY A 474 -6.73 2.04 -9.90
C GLY A 474 -5.23 2.29 -9.69
N ILE A 475 -4.42 1.24 -9.75
CA ILE A 475 -2.97 1.25 -9.60
C ILE A 475 -2.33 0.95 -10.96
N ARG A 476 -1.20 1.59 -11.24
CA ARG A 476 -0.43 1.34 -12.47
C ARG A 476 0.13 -0.06 -12.46
N SER A 477 -0.07 -0.78 -13.57
CA SER A 477 0.63 -2.04 -13.79
C SER A 477 2.13 -1.79 -13.91
N HIS A 478 2.92 -2.61 -13.23
CA HIS A 478 4.37 -2.66 -13.40
C HIS A 478 4.81 -3.68 -14.45
N THR A 479 3.87 -4.32 -15.14
CA THR A 479 4.15 -5.03 -16.38
C THR A 479 4.12 -4.02 -17.53
N VAL A 480 5.31 -3.63 -18.01
CA VAL A 480 5.47 -2.75 -19.16
C VAL A 480 5.11 -3.54 -20.42
N SER A 481 4.06 -3.12 -21.12
CA SER A 481 3.58 -3.82 -22.34
C SER A 481 3.23 -2.84 -23.47
N VAL A 482 3.11 -3.35 -24.69
CA VAL A 482 2.60 -2.57 -25.83
C VAL A 482 1.07 -2.69 -25.85
N PRO A 483 0.31 -1.58 -25.98
CA PRO A 483 -1.15 -1.63 -26.02
C PRO A 483 -1.69 -2.54 -27.14
N SER A 484 -2.72 -3.33 -26.81
CA SER A 484 -3.42 -4.19 -27.78
C SER A 484 -4.90 -4.32 -27.43
N VAL A 485 -5.75 -4.48 -28.46
CA VAL A 485 -7.17 -4.85 -28.28
C VAL A 485 -7.34 -6.34 -28.06
N THR A 486 -6.41 -7.17 -28.54
CA THR A 486 -6.46 -8.64 -28.41
C THR A 486 -6.56 -9.05 -26.94
N GLU A 487 -5.79 -8.41 -26.07
CA GLU A 487 -5.81 -8.67 -24.63
C GLU A 487 -7.20 -8.41 -24.03
N SER A 488 -7.87 -7.31 -24.41
CA SER A 488 -9.24 -7.01 -23.97
C SER A 488 -10.27 -8.02 -24.46
N VAL A 489 -10.10 -8.57 -25.67
CA VAL A 489 -11.03 -9.56 -26.23
C VAL A 489 -10.87 -10.90 -25.51
N ILE A 490 -9.63 -11.37 -25.33
CA ILE A 490 -9.29 -12.68 -24.79
C ILE A 490 -9.41 -12.71 -23.26
N THR A 491 -8.80 -11.75 -22.58
CA THR A 491 -8.63 -11.79 -21.11
C THR A 491 -9.66 -10.95 -20.36
N LYS A 492 -10.40 -10.10 -21.09
CA LYS A 492 -11.30 -9.06 -20.53
C LYS A 492 -10.57 -7.96 -19.74
N ARG A 493 -9.23 -7.91 -19.74
CA ARG A 493 -8.45 -6.80 -19.19
C ARG A 493 -8.68 -5.52 -20.01
N PRO A 494 -9.02 -4.39 -19.38
CA PRO A 494 -9.14 -3.12 -20.11
C PRO A 494 -7.82 -2.72 -20.78
N ASN A 495 -7.88 -2.28 -22.04
CA ASN A 495 -6.71 -1.76 -22.75
C ASN A 495 -6.47 -0.27 -22.44
N ALA A 496 -5.22 0.17 -22.55
CA ALA A 496 -4.79 1.52 -22.21
C ALA A 496 -5.56 2.64 -22.94
N CYS A 497 -5.91 2.45 -24.22
CA CYS A 497 -6.58 3.47 -25.02
C CYS A 497 -8.00 3.75 -24.49
N ASN A 498 -8.77 2.69 -24.26
CA ASN A 498 -10.15 2.79 -23.76
C ASN A 498 -10.22 3.04 -22.25
N LEU A 499 -9.10 3.25 -21.56
CA LEU A 499 -9.05 3.78 -20.20
C LEU A 499 -9.02 5.32 -20.16
N CYS A 500 -8.58 5.98 -21.24
CA CYS A 500 -8.72 7.44 -21.42
C CYS A 500 -9.92 7.78 -22.33
N HIS A 501 -10.03 7.08 -23.46
CA HIS A 501 -11.11 7.22 -24.44
C HIS A 501 -12.31 6.35 -24.05
N LEU A 502 -12.87 6.60 -22.86
CA LEU A 502 -14.00 5.87 -22.29
C LEU A 502 -15.21 5.87 -23.23
N HIS A 503 -15.39 6.91 -24.03
CA HIS A 503 -16.49 7.05 -24.98
C HIS A 503 -16.25 6.35 -26.34
N LYS A 504 -15.14 5.62 -26.53
CA LYS A 504 -14.82 4.94 -27.80
C LYS A 504 -15.02 3.43 -27.73
N THR A 505 -15.32 2.83 -28.88
CA THR A 505 -15.53 1.38 -29.04
C THR A 505 -14.19 0.63 -29.10
N LEU A 506 -14.21 -0.70 -28.97
CA LEU A 506 -12.99 -1.51 -29.22
C LEU A 506 -12.59 -1.47 -30.70
N LYS A 507 -13.58 -1.39 -31.61
CA LYS A 507 -13.33 -1.23 -33.05
C LYS A 507 -12.54 0.04 -33.36
N TRP A 508 -12.91 1.16 -32.73
CA TRP A 508 -12.16 2.41 -32.89
C TRP A 508 -10.70 2.24 -32.46
N THR A 509 -10.46 1.60 -31.31
CA THR A 509 -9.09 1.36 -30.82
C THR A 509 -8.32 0.44 -31.77
N ALA A 510 -8.94 -0.64 -32.24
CA ALA A 510 -8.32 -1.58 -33.17
C ALA A 510 -7.93 -0.90 -34.48
N ASP A 511 -8.80 -0.03 -35.01
CA ASP A 511 -8.50 0.75 -36.21
C ASP A 511 -7.33 1.72 -35.99
N GLN A 512 -7.30 2.44 -34.85
CA GLN A 512 -6.16 3.30 -34.54
C GLN A 512 -4.86 2.50 -34.38
N LEU A 513 -4.90 1.34 -33.74
CA LEU A 513 -3.70 0.52 -33.56
C LEU A 513 -3.19 -0.04 -34.89
N LYS A 514 -4.09 -0.46 -35.78
CA LYS A 514 -3.74 -0.92 -37.13
C LYS A 514 -3.18 0.21 -38.00
N ASP A 515 -3.86 1.34 -38.06
CA ASP A 515 -3.48 2.46 -38.93
C ASP A 515 -2.16 3.12 -38.52
N ARG A 516 -1.87 3.15 -37.20
CA ARG A 516 -0.73 3.90 -36.64
C ARG A 516 0.48 3.03 -36.33
N TYR A 517 0.28 1.77 -35.95
CA TYR A 517 1.34 0.88 -35.46
C TYR A 517 1.37 -0.48 -36.17
N ASP A 518 0.51 -0.69 -37.18
CA ASP A 518 0.37 -1.97 -37.90
C ASP A 518 0.00 -3.17 -36.99
N ILE A 519 -0.66 -2.91 -35.86
CA ILE A 519 -1.12 -3.96 -34.94
C ILE A 519 -2.46 -4.49 -35.42
N GLU A 520 -2.54 -5.79 -35.69
CA GLU A 520 -3.74 -6.44 -36.24
C GLU A 520 -4.96 -6.36 -35.31
N SER A 521 -6.12 -6.15 -35.92
CA SER A 521 -7.41 -6.19 -35.21
C SER A 521 -7.80 -7.65 -34.93
N PRO A 522 -8.17 -8.00 -33.68
CA PRO A 522 -8.86 -9.26 -33.43
C PRO A 522 -10.27 -9.25 -34.02
N GLU A 523 -10.92 -10.41 -34.07
CA GLU A 523 -12.35 -10.51 -34.34
C GLU A 523 -13.15 -9.85 -33.21
N LEU A 524 -14.06 -8.96 -33.56
CA LEU A 524 -14.89 -8.22 -32.62
C LEU A 524 -16.35 -8.63 -32.75
N THR A 525 -17.04 -8.74 -31.60
CA THR A 525 -18.49 -8.92 -31.60
C THR A 525 -19.18 -7.62 -32.00
N ARG A 526 -20.43 -7.73 -32.48
CA ARG A 526 -21.25 -6.55 -32.82
C ARG A 526 -21.34 -5.53 -31.69
N ASP A 527 -21.47 -5.98 -30.44
CA ASP A 527 -21.53 -5.08 -29.29
C ASP A 527 -20.19 -4.35 -29.09
N GLN A 528 -19.04 -5.00 -29.29
CA GLN A 528 -17.70 -4.39 -29.21
C GLN A 528 -17.41 -3.40 -30.34
N GLU A 529 -18.06 -3.57 -31.49
CA GLU A 529 -18.00 -2.62 -32.61
C GLU A 529 -18.92 -1.41 -32.38
N THR A 530 -20.07 -1.63 -31.73
CA THR A 530 -21.15 -0.65 -31.64
C THR A 530 -21.05 0.22 -30.39
N PHE A 531 -20.78 -0.38 -29.23
CA PHE A 531 -20.79 0.30 -27.94
C PHE A 531 -19.40 0.62 -27.45
N ALA A 532 -19.29 1.73 -26.73
CA ALA A 532 -18.05 2.13 -26.11
C ALA A 532 -17.56 1.04 -25.15
N ALA A 533 -16.26 0.75 -25.18
CA ALA A 533 -15.70 -0.37 -24.43
C ALA A 533 -15.91 -0.22 -22.93
N SER A 534 -15.81 1.01 -22.41
CA SER A 534 -16.08 1.31 -21.00
C SER A 534 -17.52 1.01 -20.59
N ILE A 535 -18.50 1.16 -21.49
CA ILE A 535 -19.90 0.84 -21.23
C ILE A 535 -20.09 -0.66 -21.13
N LEU A 536 -19.51 -1.43 -22.06
CA LEU A 536 -19.53 -2.89 -21.98
C LEU A 536 -18.88 -3.37 -20.68
N TRP A 537 -17.71 -2.84 -20.33
CA TRP A 537 -17.02 -3.20 -19.09
C TRP A 537 -17.78 -2.81 -17.82
N THR A 538 -18.44 -1.65 -17.81
CA THR A 538 -19.25 -1.19 -16.66
C THR A 538 -20.52 -2.03 -16.48
N MET A 539 -21.16 -2.40 -17.59
CA MET A 539 -22.46 -3.07 -17.57
C MET A 539 -22.30 -4.58 -17.42
N GLN A 540 -21.37 -5.18 -18.17
CA GLN A 540 -21.19 -6.62 -18.29
C GLN A 540 -20.00 -7.18 -17.48
N GLY A 541 -19.00 -6.35 -17.16
CA GLY A 541 -17.77 -6.81 -16.51
C GLY A 541 -17.99 -7.33 -15.09
N ASN A 542 -17.08 -8.17 -14.62
CA ASN A 542 -17.04 -8.62 -13.22
C ASN A 542 -16.66 -7.46 -12.27
N ALA A 543 -16.78 -7.67 -10.96
CA ALA A 543 -16.57 -6.59 -9.98
C ALA A 543 -15.19 -5.91 -10.10
N GLY A 544 -14.15 -6.67 -10.47
CA GLY A 544 -12.79 -6.15 -10.65
C GLY A 544 -12.67 -5.23 -11.86
N VAL A 545 -13.39 -5.53 -12.95
CA VAL A 545 -13.45 -4.62 -14.11
C VAL A 545 -14.31 -3.40 -13.78
N ARG A 546 -15.45 -3.59 -13.11
CA ARG A 546 -16.38 -2.51 -12.75
C ARG A 546 -15.76 -1.48 -11.82
N VAL A 547 -14.98 -1.90 -10.83
CA VAL A 547 -14.28 -0.96 -9.92
C VAL A 547 -13.26 -0.12 -10.69
N LEU A 548 -12.51 -0.71 -11.64
CA LEU A 548 -11.60 0.04 -12.50
C LEU A 548 -12.35 1.04 -13.37
N MET A 549 -13.48 0.65 -13.98
CA MET A 549 -14.30 1.58 -14.76
C MET A 549 -14.84 2.74 -13.94
N GLY A 550 -15.35 2.44 -12.74
CA GLY A 550 -15.78 3.47 -11.80
C GLY A 550 -14.66 4.47 -11.52
N TRP A 551 -13.45 3.98 -11.26
CA TRP A 551 -12.29 4.83 -10.97
C TRP A 551 -11.87 5.67 -12.17
N HIS A 552 -11.82 5.08 -13.36
CA HIS A 552 -11.45 5.78 -14.60
C HIS A 552 -12.47 6.83 -15.01
N MET A 553 -13.77 6.66 -14.70
CA MET A 553 -14.78 7.70 -14.87
C MET A 553 -14.57 8.91 -13.94
N GLY A 554 -13.69 8.80 -12.95
CA GLY A 554 -13.21 9.93 -12.14
C GLY A 554 -11.76 10.31 -12.43
N TRP A 555 -11.04 9.60 -13.29
CA TRP A 555 -9.62 9.88 -13.51
C TRP A 555 -9.45 11.07 -14.47
N GLU A 556 -8.71 12.09 -14.05
CA GLU A 556 -8.64 13.39 -14.74
C GLU A 556 -8.30 13.26 -16.24
N PRO A 557 -7.24 12.54 -16.67
CA PRO A 557 -6.97 12.29 -18.09
C PRO A 557 -8.15 11.71 -18.88
N ALA A 558 -8.89 10.78 -18.28
CA ALA A 558 -10.03 10.15 -18.95
C ALA A 558 -11.23 11.09 -19.04
N VAL A 559 -11.46 11.89 -17.99
CA VAL A 559 -12.53 12.89 -17.95
C VAL A 559 -12.27 14.02 -18.95
N GLU A 560 -11.04 14.52 -19.04
CA GLU A 560 -10.64 15.56 -20.02
C GLU A 560 -10.88 15.11 -21.47
N VAL A 561 -10.54 13.85 -21.77
CA VAL A 561 -10.63 13.30 -23.13
C VAL A 561 -12.04 12.84 -23.48
N SER A 562 -12.80 12.33 -22.51
CA SER A 562 -14.11 11.71 -22.76
C SER A 562 -15.32 12.54 -22.36
N GLY A 563 -15.12 13.65 -21.66
CA GLY A 563 -16.20 14.47 -21.09
C GLY A 563 -16.95 13.77 -19.95
N ALA A 564 -17.35 14.53 -18.93
CA ALA A 564 -17.96 13.97 -17.72
C ALA A 564 -19.48 13.77 -17.80
N ASP A 565 -20.19 14.43 -18.73
CA ASP A 565 -21.65 14.59 -18.65
C ASP A 565 -22.44 13.29 -18.85
N TRP A 566 -21.92 12.33 -19.61
CA TRP A 566 -22.61 11.07 -19.90
C TRP A 566 -22.36 9.98 -18.84
N MET A 567 -21.37 10.16 -17.96
CA MET A 567 -20.94 9.17 -16.97
C MET A 567 -21.92 8.95 -15.78
N PRO A 568 -22.68 9.95 -15.28
CA PRO A 568 -23.48 9.79 -14.06
C PRO A 568 -24.48 8.62 -14.05
N PRO A 569 -25.23 8.31 -15.13
CA PRO A 569 -26.09 7.12 -15.15
C PRO A 569 -25.34 5.80 -14.91
N TYR A 570 -24.10 5.71 -15.36
CA TYR A 570 -23.25 4.53 -15.21
C TYR A 570 -22.64 4.45 -13.81
N LEU A 571 -22.13 5.57 -13.30
CA LEU A 571 -21.69 5.69 -11.91
C LEU A 571 -22.83 5.36 -10.94
N ALA A 572 -24.07 5.78 -11.24
CA ALA A 572 -25.24 5.44 -10.44
C ALA A 572 -25.52 3.94 -10.37
N VAL A 573 -25.32 3.21 -11.48
CA VAL A 573 -25.42 1.75 -11.52
C VAL A 573 -24.31 1.10 -10.69
N LEU A 574 -23.10 1.65 -10.70
CA LEU A 574 -21.98 1.17 -9.87
C LEU A 574 -22.15 1.51 -8.38
N MET A 575 -22.80 2.63 -8.05
CA MET A 575 -23.22 2.93 -6.67
C MET A 575 -24.35 2.02 -6.18
N ALA A 576 -24.99 1.25 -7.07
CA ALA A 576 -25.93 0.20 -6.68
C ALA A 576 -25.29 -1.20 -6.64
N ASP A 577 -23.97 -1.31 -6.84
CA ASP A 577 -23.27 -2.58 -6.92
C ASP A 577 -23.29 -3.36 -5.60
N SER A 578 -23.16 -4.68 -5.67
CA SER A 578 -23.16 -5.52 -4.47
C SER A 578 -21.87 -5.38 -3.66
N TYR A 579 -20.77 -4.93 -4.28
CA TYR A 579 -19.46 -4.70 -3.65
C TYR A 579 -19.31 -3.27 -3.14
N ASP A 580 -19.06 -3.12 -1.84
CA ASP A 580 -18.86 -1.83 -1.17
C ASP A 580 -17.74 -1.01 -1.81
N ALA A 581 -16.62 -1.65 -2.15
CA ALA A 581 -15.49 -1.01 -2.83
C ALA A 581 -15.87 -0.41 -4.20
N VAL A 582 -16.74 -1.09 -4.98
CA VAL A 582 -17.25 -0.54 -6.26
C VAL A 582 -18.10 0.69 -5.99
N ARG A 583 -18.93 0.65 -4.94
CA ARG A 583 -19.80 1.77 -4.55
C ARG A 583 -19.00 2.97 -4.08
N TYR A 584 -17.96 2.76 -3.27
CA TYR A 584 -17.02 3.80 -2.83
C TYR A 584 -16.40 4.51 -4.03
N VAL A 585 -15.76 3.75 -4.91
CA VAL A 585 -15.05 4.31 -6.06
C VAL A 585 -15.99 5.08 -7.00
N ALA A 586 -17.18 4.54 -7.25
CA ALA A 586 -18.17 5.19 -8.10
C ALA A 586 -18.70 6.49 -7.49
N TYR A 587 -18.95 6.51 -6.18
CA TYR A 587 -19.36 7.70 -5.45
C TYR A 587 -18.29 8.81 -5.52
N HIS A 588 -17.04 8.49 -5.18
CA HIS A 588 -15.94 9.46 -5.23
C HIS A 588 -15.67 9.96 -6.65
N SER A 589 -15.90 9.13 -7.66
CA SER A 589 -15.80 9.56 -9.06
C SER A 589 -16.97 10.47 -9.48
N LEU A 590 -18.18 10.23 -8.96
CA LEU A 590 -19.34 11.09 -9.17
C LEU A 590 -19.12 12.50 -8.59
N LEU A 591 -18.51 12.58 -7.40
CA LEU A 591 -18.21 13.85 -6.74
C LEU A 591 -17.23 14.75 -7.51
N LYS A 592 -16.50 14.22 -8.50
CA LYS A 592 -15.65 15.03 -9.38
C LYS A 592 -16.44 15.84 -10.40
N ASN A 593 -17.73 15.52 -10.58
CA ASN A 593 -18.64 16.33 -11.36
C ASN A 593 -19.31 17.36 -10.44
N SER A 594 -19.08 18.65 -10.70
CA SER A 594 -19.54 19.75 -9.84
C SER A 594 -21.06 19.81 -9.62
N LYS A 595 -21.85 19.13 -10.46
CA LYS A 595 -23.31 18.98 -10.26
C LYS A 595 -23.65 18.11 -9.04
N TYR A 596 -22.69 17.38 -8.51
CA TYR A 596 -22.83 16.40 -7.43
C TYR A 596 -21.97 16.72 -6.20
N ASP A 597 -21.33 17.89 -6.11
CA ASP A 597 -20.47 18.27 -4.97
C ASP A 597 -21.15 18.11 -3.60
N SER A 598 -22.47 18.35 -3.53
CA SER A 598 -23.26 18.21 -2.31
C SER A 598 -24.00 16.87 -2.20
N PHE A 599 -23.71 15.90 -3.07
CA PHE A 599 -24.38 14.60 -3.06
C PHE A 599 -23.91 13.78 -1.87
N GLN A 600 -24.83 13.39 -0.99
CA GLN A 600 -24.52 12.58 0.19
C GLN A 600 -24.84 11.11 -0.07
N TYR A 601 -23.91 10.22 0.27
CA TYR A 601 -24.05 8.80 0.04
C TYR A 601 -23.14 8.01 0.99
N ASP A 602 -23.72 7.08 1.74
CA ASP A 602 -22.96 6.12 2.52
C ASP A 602 -22.79 4.81 1.74
N PHE A 603 -21.56 4.54 1.31
CA PHE A 603 -21.26 3.38 0.47
C PHE A 603 -21.40 2.04 1.18
N VAL A 604 -21.45 1.98 2.52
CA VAL A 604 -21.74 0.74 3.26
C VAL A 604 -23.23 0.53 3.54
N SER A 605 -24.07 1.55 3.31
CA SER A 605 -25.50 1.50 3.59
C SER A 605 -26.30 0.78 2.49
N SER A 606 -27.06 -0.23 2.90
CA SER A 606 -27.98 -0.95 2.01
C SER A 606 -29.15 -0.08 1.52
N GLN A 607 -29.59 0.88 2.33
CA GLN A 607 -30.66 1.82 1.99
C GLN A 607 -30.19 2.78 0.89
N ASP A 608 -29.00 3.38 1.06
CA ASP A 608 -28.45 4.30 0.07
C ASP A 608 -28.16 3.58 -1.25
N ARG A 609 -27.66 2.35 -1.20
CA ARG A 609 -27.50 1.49 -2.39
C ARG A 609 -28.78 1.39 -3.21
N GLN A 610 -29.93 1.15 -2.57
CA GLN A 610 -31.23 1.01 -3.26
C GLN A 610 -31.73 2.32 -3.88
N MET A 611 -31.34 3.47 -3.31
CA MET A 611 -31.77 4.79 -3.78
C MET A 611 -30.77 5.46 -4.73
N ALA A 612 -29.55 4.96 -4.87
CA ALA A 612 -28.47 5.58 -5.63
C ALA A 612 -28.89 5.90 -7.08
N VAL A 613 -29.39 4.89 -7.80
CA VAL A 613 -29.79 5.03 -9.22
C VAL A 613 -30.84 6.12 -9.41
N SER A 614 -31.89 6.13 -8.57
CA SER A 614 -32.99 7.08 -8.73
C SER A 614 -32.57 8.51 -8.38
N ARG A 615 -31.78 8.69 -7.32
CA ARG A 615 -31.28 10.00 -6.88
C ARG A 615 -30.33 10.62 -7.91
N VAL A 616 -29.35 9.86 -8.40
CA VAL A 616 -28.39 10.36 -9.40
C VAL A 616 -29.07 10.63 -10.74
N SER A 617 -29.94 9.72 -11.20
CA SER A 617 -30.66 9.87 -12.47
C SER A 617 -31.59 11.08 -12.47
N LYS A 618 -32.20 11.42 -11.33
CA LYS A 618 -33.05 12.61 -11.20
C LYS A 618 -32.25 13.90 -11.39
N ILE A 619 -31.06 14.00 -10.82
CA ILE A 619 -30.17 15.16 -10.99
C ILE A 619 -29.72 15.25 -12.46
N TRP A 620 -29.27 14.13 -13.02
CA TRP A 620 -28.80 14.06 -14.40
C TRP A 620 -29.88 14.46 -15.42
N ALA A 621 -31.09 13.92 -15.28
CA ALA A 621 -32.21 14.22 -16.16
C ALA A 621 -32.68 15.69 -16.07
N ASN A 622 -32.45 16.37 -14.94
CA ASN A 622 -32.82 17.78 -14.76
C ASN A 622 -31.74 18.77 -15.24
N SER A 623 -30.63 18.30 -15.81
CA SER A 623 -29.60 19.16 -16.38
C SER A 623 -30.16 19.95 -17.57
N LYS A 624 -30.16 21.30 -17.43
CA LYS A 624 -30.82 22.23 -18.37
C LYS A 624 -30.04 22.49 -19.65
N ASP A 625 -28.71 22.42 -19.59
CA ASP A 625 -27.85 22.53 -20.77
C ASP A 625 -27.30 21.14 -21.12
N ARG A 626 -27.66 20.67 -22.31
CA ARG A 626 -27.22 19.39 -22.90
C ARG A 626 -26.52 19.60 -24.25
N SER A 627 -26.34 20.85 -24.67
CA SER A 627 -25.82 21.19 -26.00
C SER A 627 -24.36 20.75 -26.19
N LEU A 628 -23.62 20.61 -25.09
CA LEU A 628 -22.22 20.18 -25.06
C LEU A 628 -22.05 18.70 -24.68
N TRP A 629 -23.14 17.96 -24.52
CA TRP A 629 -23.06 16.55 -24.14
C TRP A 629 -22.53 15.71 -25.29
N ILE A 630 -21.58 14.83 -24.98
CA ILE A 630 -21.23 13.74 -25.88
C ILE A 630 -22.36 12.71 -25.79
N THR A 631 -23.10 12.57 -26.89
CA THR A 631 -24.20 11.61 -27.02
C THR A 631 -23.93 10.65 -28.18
N GLY A 632 -24.74 9.60 -28.27
CA GLY A 632 -24.75 8.70 -29.40
C GLY A 632 -25.09 7.26 -29.00
N PRO A 633 -25.48 6.42 -29.99
CA PRO A 633 -25.81 5.02 -29.73
C PRO A 633 -24.70 4.23 -29.04
N HIS A 634 -23.44 4.58 -29.31
CA HIS A 634 -22.26 3.96 -28.68
C HIS A 634 -22.18 4.21 -27.16
N LEU A 635 -22.81 5.29 -26.67
CA LEU A 635 -22.98 5.63 -25.26
C LEU A 635 -24.39 5.32 -24.74
N LEU A 636 -25.24 4.62 -25.50
CA LEU A 636 -26.64 4.36 -25.12
C LEU A 636 -27.43 5.62 -24.76
N ILE A 637 -27.04 6.77 -25.32
CA ILE A 637 -27.68 8.07 -25.08
C ILE A 637 -28.11 8.60 -26.43
N ARG A 638 -29.41 8.88 -26.58
CA ARG A 638 -29.96 9.51 -27.78
C ARG A 638 -29.54 10.97 -27.86
N ASP A 639 -29.73 11.57 -29.03
CA ASP A 639 -29.39 12.99 -29.28
C ASP A 639 -30.17 13.97 -28.39
N ASP A 640 -31.34 13.56 -27.87
CA ASP A 640 -32.11 14.33 -26.88
C ASP A 640 -31.58 14.19 -25.43
N GLY A 641 -30.50 13.45 -25.24
CA GLY A 641 -29.90 13.14 -23.94
C GLY A 641 -30.65 12.06 -23.15
N SER A 642 -31.62 11.35 -23.74
CA SER A 642 -32.33 10.25 -23.07
C SER A 642 -31.60 8.91 -23.21
N LEU A 643 -31.66 8.08 -22.17
CA LEU A 643 -31.08 6.73 -22.21
C LEU A 643 -31.85 5.80 -23.15
N MET A 644 -31.10 4.99 -23.91
CA MET A 644 -31.59 3.87 -24.71
C MET A 644 -31.94 2.68 -23.79
N LYS A 645 -33.04 2.80 -23.04
CA LYS A 645 -33.44 1.89 -21.94
C LYS A 645 -33.43 0.40 -22.27
N ASN A 646 -33.78 0.02 -23.50
CA ASN A 646 -33.83 -1.39 -23.91
C ASN A 646 -32.42 -2.00 -23.96
N ASP A 647 -31.49 -1.35 -24.68
CA ASP A 647 -30.10 -1.77 -24.74
C ASP A 647 -29.40 -1.64 -23.38
N PHE A 648 -29.68 -0.56 -22.64
CA PHE A 648 -29.16 -0.38 -21.30
C PHE A 648 -29.54 -1.55 -20.38
N SER A 649 -30.82 -1.93 -20.36
CA SER A 649 -31.30 -3.07 -19.57
C SER A 649 -30.73 -4.40 -20.07
N ARG A 650 -30.64 -4.59 -21.40
CA ARG A 650 -30.07 -5.79 -22.00
C ARG A 650 -28.62 -6.01 -21.60
N LEU A 651 -27.77 -4.98 -21.71
CA LEU A 651 -26.36 -5.09 -21.33
C LEU A 651 -26.20 -5.32 -19.83
N LEU A 652 -27.03 -4.67 -18.99
CA LEU A 652 -26.99 -4.86 -17.54
C LEU A 652 -27.38 -6.30 -17.13
N GLN A 653 -28.33 -6.91 -17.83
CA GLN A 653 -28.73 -8.31 -17.59
C GLN A 653 -27.63 -9.32 -17.94
N GLN A 654 -26.64 -8.91 -18.73
CA GLN A 654 -25.48 -9.72 -19.10
C GLN A 654 -24.28 -9.52 -18.15
N ARG A 655 -24.49 -8.87 -17.00
CA ARG A 655 -23.46 -8.66 -15.99
C ARG A 655 -22.88 -9.96 -15.47
N ASP A 656 -21.55 -10.05 -15.52
CA ASP A 656 -20.79 -11.06 -14.82
C ASP A 656 -20.84 -10.79 -13.30
N ASN A 657 -21.67 -11.58 -12.62
CA ASN A 657 -21.83 -11.54 -11.16
C ASN A 657 -21.06 -12.67 -10.46
N ARG A 658 -20.10 -13.32 -11.15
CA ARG A 658 -19.20 -14.27 -10.48
C ARG A 658 -18.50 -13.57 -9.30
N PRO A 659 -18.36 -14.25 -8.15
CA PRO A 659 -17.59 -13.71 -7.04
C PRO A 659 -16.16 -13.36 -7.47
N VAL A 660 -15.71 -12.17 -7.14
CA VAL A 660 -14.32 -11.73 -7.38
C VAL A 660 -13.73 -11.35 -6.03
N LEU A 661 -12.55 -11.88 -5.74
CA LEU A 661 -11.77 -11.49 -4.58
C LEU A 661 -10.49 -10.82 -5.08
N LEU A 662 -10.34 -9.52 -4.85
CA LEU A 662 -9.06 -8.82 -5.02
C LEU A 662 -8.67 -8.27 -3.65
N ASN A 663 -7.74 -8.97 -2.99
CA ASN A 663 -7.13 -8.57 -1.74
C ASN A 663 -5.61 -8.56 -1.86
N GLU A 664 -5.01 -7.62 -1.15
CA GLU A 664 -3.55 -7.51 -1.01
C GLU A 664 -3.06 -8.51 0.04
#